data_AF-A0A0B7H0J5-F1
#
_entry.id   AF-A0A0B7H0J5-F1
#
_cell.length_a   1.000
_cell.length_b   1.000
_cell.length_c   1.000
_cell.angle_alpha   90.00
_cell.angle_beta   90.00
_cell.angle_gamma   90.00
#
_symmetry.space_group_name_H-M   'P 1'
#
loop_
_entity.id
_entity.type
_entity.pdbx_description
1 polymer ?
#
loop_
_entity_poly.entity_id
_entity_poly.type
_entity_poly.pdbx_seq_one_letter_code
_entity_poly.pdbx_strand_id
1 'polypeptide(L)'
;MVDNQLGTNNDGLTKEILLGFKFWEIYGLSYKKLNFLSSLLKSGLLITFVDANKNEHYRLAYNLLENFMQAKRIIERYDSKDKINAYIKKSLLKIENGQVTQPQNLDTFIILCGLHHEKFDGDCIDIIDDIENDCSKLDIIKKYFQSFSWQRSQVINSEYFLAFKDKYNSIIQKYAPNNYDIFEVLFDTLIETSTKPNHPLNADFLHTILFEHPLNERDRKWTMYINRRSYDTDRIYQLISFFDEGNNFDNLDTESVRLLLILFSWILSSSYRLLRDRASKALIELLKNNFNLCEYLLKKFDGVNDPYILQRLYGVVFGACMKRNATYKDEFKTLAEYVFKTIFNTEYVYPDILLRDYAKLIIERYLYEYPNSKCSIIVNKINPPYKSKKIPNVSKCDDDGVIGGILTIKYSMQPNRRNYPCYGDFGRYVFQRALNSFEGIDIDNLYHYAIQFIINELGYTDEMFANYDKSVKFYNFGRQPSRNERIGKKYQWIAFYNILARISDTQKLKSMRNNSQQFYNGAWEPYVRDFDPTLNRHFLVPRDLPKINFPQLDETFISRNVKDLKSIRQWLKTPANFFSSFNSYLLVEDTDGNKWVSLYYYIETKDQPNTINDDFPFNRGEQQIWCMAQGYFVNEDEFVLLKRDLEQRNFLGRWFAEPQKAYELFNREYAWSLGYNTIFGQHWFDYEIGSDNFTGTTNSEIKNTKSSIVRIMPTYTRCIWEEEYDASKSNRIAFNILRKDIIDHLELEQKVYDGCLYSTNGELVSFDGELTKISNSLFIRKDYLCDYLRDKKLKVFWIFMGEKIYFNDHPLNLNPSEWSGLFWLEEDSIQGCAKIQDF
;
A
#
# COMPACT_ATOMS: atom_id res chain seq x y z
N MET A 1 1.49 17.04 50.84
CA MET A 1 0.90 18.06 49.95
C MET A 1 -0.56 17.75 49.71
N VAL A 2 -0.85 16.64 49.01
CA VAL A 2 -2.21 16.14 48.74
C VAL A 2 -3.13 16.12 49.96
N ASP A 3 -2.67 15.60 51.11
CA ASP A 3 -3.49 15.56 52.32
C ASP A 3 -3.92 16.94 52.84
N ASN A 4 -3.12 17.98 52.61
CA ASN A 4 -3.49 19.36 52.94
C ASN A 4 -4.44 19.95 51.89
N GLN A 5 -4.17 19.72 50.59
CA GLN A 5 -5.03 20.22 49.50
C GLN A 5 -6.48 19.67 49.62
N LEU A 6 -6.65 18.38 49.95
CA LEU A 6 -7.97 17.77 50.20
C LEU A 6 -8.71 18.36 51.41
N GLY A 7 -8.00 19.05 52.32
CA GLY A 7 -8.59 19.67 53.52
C GLY A 7 -8.92 21.15 53.36
N THR A 8 -8.36 21.84 52.35
CA THR A 8 -8.44 23.30 52.22
C THR A 8 -9.07 23.80 50.91
N ASN A 9 -9.43 22.92 49.96
CA ASN A 9 -9.99 23.29 48.65
C ASN A 9 -9.14 24.31 47.85
N ASN A 10 -7.80 24.30 48.03
CA ASN A 10 -6.89 25.22 47.34
C ASN A 10 -6.11 24.50 46.24
N ASP A 11 -5.99 25.13 45.06
CA ASP A 11 -5.26 24.65 43.86
C ASP A 11 -3.72 24.59 44.01
N GLY A 12 -3.21 24.79 45.22
CA GLY A 12 -1.79 24.80 45.54
C GLY A 12 -1.55 25.12 47.02
N LEU A 13 -0.29 25.02 47.44
CA LEU A 13 0.14 25.34 48.80
C LEU A 13 1.08 26.52 48.79
N THR A 14 0.94 27.42 49.75
CA THR A 14 1.93 28.48 49.95
C THR A 14 3.27 27.90 50.38
N LYS A 15 4.35 28.62 50.05
CA LYS A 15 5.70 28.25 50.46
C LYS A 15 5.82 28.01 51.98
N GLU A 16 5.13 28.83 52.76
CA GLU A 16 5.11 28.74 54.23
C GLU A 16 4.56 27.40 54.71
N ILE A 17 3.38 26.99 54.19
CA ILE A 17 2.75 25.71 54.52
C ILE A 17 3.67 24.55 54.12
N LEU A 18 4.25 24.59 52.92
CA LEU A 18 5.15 23.55 52.43
C LEU A 18 6.39 23.38 53.31
N LEU A 19 7.06 24.47 53.66
CA LEU A 19 8.25 24.44 54.51
C LEU A 19 7.91 24.05 55.96
N GLY A 20 6.67 24.28 56.40
CA GLY A 20 6.13 23.90 57.69
C GLY A 20 5.79 22.42 57.87
N PHE A 21 5.88 21.59 56.82
CA PHE A 21 5.54 20.16 56.93
C PHE A 21 6.47 19.38 57.87
N LYS A 22 5.88 18.57 58.76
CA LYS A 22 6.62 17.63 59.63
C LYS A 22 7.46 16.61 58.84
N PHE A 23 7.12 16.36 57.57
CA PHE A 23 7.91 15.54 56.64
C PHE A 23 9.40 15.87 56.69
N TRP A 24 9.74 17.16 56.68
CA TRP A 24 11.14 17.57 56.66
C TRP A 24 11.89 17.18 57.94
N GLU A 25 11.21 17.19 59.08
CA GLU A 25 11.77 16.78 60.36
C GLU A 25 11.88 15.26 60.45
N ILE A 26 10.79 14.55 60.11
CA ILE A 26 10.69 13.09 60.16
C ILE A 26 11.82 12.41 59.36
N TYR A 27 12.17 12.96 58.20
CA TYR A 27 13.20 12.40 57.32
C TYR A 27 14.58 13.07 57.46
N GLY A 28 14.79 13.92 58.48
CA GLY A 28 16.08 14.59 58.72
C GLY A 28 16.48 15.56 57.60
N LEU A 29 15.52 16.12 56.88
CA LEU A 29 15.70 17.04 55.74
C LEU A 29 15.50 18.52 56.12
N SER A 30 15.32 18.83 57.40
CA SER A 30 14.98 20.19 57.88
C SER A 30 15.97 21.28 57.48
N TYR A 31 17.25 20.95 57.30
CA TYR A 31 18.27 21.90 56.86
C TYR A 31 18.42 21.99 55.33
N LYS A 32 17.78 21.09 54.57
CA LYS A 32 17.81 21.04 53.10
C LYS A 32 16.49 21.39 52.43
N LYS A 33 15.46 21.82 53.17
CA LYS A 33 14.09 22.06 52.64
C LYS A 33 14.07 22.93 51.38
N LEU A 34 14.81 24.05 51.40
CA LEU A 34 14.89 24.98 50.26
C LEU A 34 15.61 24.38 49.04
N ASN A 35 16.66 23.59 49.26
CA ASN A 35 17.40 22.93 48.19
C ASN A 35 16.54 21.84 47.52
N PHE A 36 15.83 21.03 48.32
CA PHE A 36 14.89 20.05 47.79
C PHE A 36 13.74 20.71 47.02
N LEU A 37 13.15 21.77 47.57
CA LEU A 37 12.09 22.51 46.88
C LEU A 37 12.59 23.07 45.54
N SER A 38 13.80 23.65 45.50
CA SER A 38 14.42 24.12 44.25
C SER A 38 14.69 23.00 43.26
N SER A 39 15.18 21.84 43.71
CA SER A 39 15.39 20.67 42.85
C SER A 39 14.08 20.13 42.26
N LEU A 40 13.00 20.11 43.05
CA LEU A 40 11.69 19.66 42.58
C LEU A 40 11.11 20.60 41.52
N LEU A 41 11.28 21.91 41.70
CA LEU A 41 10.93 22.91 40.67
C LEU A 41 11.79 22.74 39.40
N LYS A 42 13.11 22.59 39.54
CA LYS A 42 14.02 22.38 38.40
C LYS A 42 13.74 21.09 37.64
N SER A 43 13.35 20.04 38.34
CA SER A 43 12.96 18.76 37.72
C SER A 43 11.61 18.81 37.02
N GLY A 44 10.85 19.89 37.20
CA GLY A 44 9.48 20.00 36.69
C GLY A 44 8.48 19.10 37.40
N LEU A 45 8.80 18.56 38.59
CA LEU A 45 7.84 17.79 39.39
C LEU A 45 6.87 18.71 40.13
N LEU A 46 7.35 19.88 40.55
CA LEU A 46 6.54 20.96 41.10
C LEU A 46 6.53 22.14 40.13
N ILE A 47 5.42 22.86 40.09
CA ILE A 47 5.29 24.16 39.41
C ILE A 47 4.79 25.20 40.40
N THR A 48 5.11 26.46 40.13
CA THR A 48 4.61 27.61 40.88
C THR A 48 3.66 28.43 40.03
N PHE A 49 2.65 29.00 40.69
CA PHE A 49 1.77 30.02 40.13
C PHE A 49 1.45 31.06 41.20
N VAL A 50 0.96 32.22 40.76
CA VAL A 50 0.70 33.34 41.65
C VAL A 50 -0.80 33.61 41.68
N ASP A 51 -1.39 33.73 42.87
CA ASP A 51 -2.81 34.06 43.02
C ASP A 51 -3.08 35.57 42.83
N ALA A 52 -4.37 35.95 42.84
CA ALA A 52 -4.79 37.35 42.74
C ALA A 52 -4.22 38.26 43.84
N ASN A 53 -3.81 37.69 44.97
CA ASN A 53 -3.22 38.39 46.12
C ASN A 53 -1.68 38.41 46.07
N LYS A 54 -1.08 38.00 44.93
CA LYS A 54 0.37 37.90 44.72
C LYS A 54 1.08 36.86 45.60
N ASN A 55 0.36 35.89 46.16
CA ASN A 55 0.98 34.79 46.88
C ASN A 55 1.46 33.71 45.91
N GLU A 56 2.67 33.22 46.14
CA GLU A 56 3.24 32.11 45.39
C GLU A 56 2.72 30.77 45.92
N HIS A 57 2.04 30.03 45.05
CA HIS A 57 1.50 28.71 45.31
C HIS A 57 2.27 27.65 44.54
N TYR A 58 2.38 26.48 45.14
CA TYR A 58 3.14 25.34 44.65
C TYR A 58 2.21 24.14 44.49
N ARG A 59 2.27 23.47 43.34
CA ARG A 59 1.51 22.25 43.04
C ARG A 59 2.33 21.26 42.23
N LEU A 60 1.84 20.02 42.11
CA LEU A 60 2.47 19.03 41.23
C LEU A 60 2.28 19.45 39.77
N ALA A 61 3.29 19.25 38.93
CA ALA A 61 3.24 19.67 37.54
C ALA A 61 2.36 18.78 36.65
N TYR A 62 2.28 17.49 36.99
CA TYR A 62 1.57 16.49 36.23
C TYR A 62 0.18 16.27 36.83
N ASN A 63 -0.84 16.90 36.22
CA ASN A 63 -2.23 16.83 36.71
C ASN A 63 -2.71 15.39 36.95
N LEU A 64 -2.39 14.44 36.06
CA LEU A 64 -2.79 13.04 36.22
C LEU A 64 -2.14 12.38 37.45
N LEU A 65 -0.88 12.69 37.74
CA LEU A 65 -0.18 12.19 38.93
C LEU A 65 -0.79 12.80 40.21
N GLU A 66 -1.11 14.10 40.19
CA GLU A 66 -1.79 14.76 41.30
C GLU A 66 -3.16 14.13 41.59
N ASN A 67 -3.99 13.99 40.55
CA ASN A 67 -5.32 13.38 40.65
C ASN A 67 -5.23 11.92 41.14
N PHE A 68 -4.25 11.16 40.66
CA PHE A 68 -4.01 9.79 41.13
C PHE A 68 -3.66 9.75 42.62
N MET A 69 -2.75 10.63 43.06
CA MET A 69 -2.37 10.70 44.47
C MET A 69 -3.52 11.15 45.36
N GLN A 70 -4.36 12.08 44.89
CA GLN A 70 -5.60 12.49 45.57
C GLN A 70 -6.57 11.31 45.71
N ALA A 71 -6.89 10.62 44.61
CA ALA A 71 -7.77 9.47 44.60
C ALA A 71 -7.25 8.36 45.52
N LYS A 72 -5.94 8.07 45.49
CA LYS A 72 -5.29 7.11 46.38
C LYS A 72 -5.44 7.48 47.85
N ARG A 73 -5.29 8.75 48.22
CA ARG A 73 -5.51 9.20 49.60
C ARG A 73 -6.97 9.11 50.01
N ILE A 74 -7.91 9.40 49.11
CA ILE A 74 -9.35 9.29 49.39
C ILE A 74 -9.72 7.83 49.64
N ILE A 75 -9.33 6.89 48.76
CA ILE A 75 -9.68 5.47 48.90
C ILE A 75 -9.07 4.83 50.17
N GLU A 76 -7.91 5.31 50.62
CA GLU A 76 -7.25 4.87 51.87
C GLU A 76 -8.02 5.32 53.13
N ARG A 77 -8.75 6.44 53.09
CA ARG A 77 -9.44 7.03 54.27
C ARG A 77 -10.76 6.36 54.65
N TYR A 78 -11.35 5.57 53.75
CA TYR A 78 -12.68 5.00 53.94
C TYR A 78 -12.64 3.47 53.85
N ASP A 79 -13.28 2.79 54.81
CA ASP A 79 -13.29 1.32 54.90
C ASP A 79 -14.59 0.68 54.40
N SER A 80 -15.55 1.46 53.90
CA SER A 80 -16.85 0.96 53.42
C SER A 80 -17.34 1.70 52.18
N LYS A 81 -17.96 0.98 51.23
CA LYS A 81 -18.60 1.53 50.01
C LYS A 81 -19.54 2.70 50.31
N ASP A 82 -20.41 2.58 51.31
CA ASP A 82 -21.40 3.62 51.61
C ASP A 82 -20.79 4.95 52.06
N LYS A 83 -19.76 4.89 52.93
CA LYS A 83 -19.08 6.10 53.42
C LYS A 83 -18.34 6.84 52.31
N ILE A 84 -17.65 6.10 51.43
CA ILE A 84 -16.92 6.73 50.32
C ILE A 84 -17.89 7.27 49.27
N ASN A 85 -18.95 6.54 48.92
CA ASN A 85 -19.97 7.01 47.99
C ASN A 85 -20.67 8.28 48.51
N ALA A 86 -20.93 8.36 49.82
CA ALA A 86 -21.46 9.57 50.44
C ALA A 86 -20.47 10.75 50.37
N TYR A 87 -19.17 10.53 50.57
CA TYR A 87 -18.14 11.55 50.40
C TYR A 87 -18.04 12.02 48.94
N ILE A 88 -18.09 11.09 47.98
CA ILE A 88 -18.04 11.42 46.56
C ILE A 88 -19.21 12.35 46.21
N LYS A 89 -20.44 11.96 46.59
CA LYS A 89 -21.65 12.74 46.32
C LYS A 89 -21.65 14.10 47.01
N LYS A 90 -21.31 14.17 48.29
CA LYS A 90 -21.46 15.39 49.11
C LYS A 90 -20.27 16.35 49.06
N SER A 91 -19.08 15.85 48.74
CA SER A 91 -17.84 16.63 48.91
C SER A 91 -16.95 16.62 47.66
N LEU A 92 -16.67 15.44 47.08
CA LEU A 92 -15.76 15.37 45.92
C LEU A 92 -16.38 16.01 44.68
N LEU A 93 -17.55 15.51 44.26
CA LEU A 93 -18.31 16.04 43.13
C LEU A 93 -19.30 17.13 43.57
N LYS A 94 -19.74 17.04 44.84
CA LYS A 94 -20.73 17.93 45.46
C LYS A 94 -21.95 18.10 44.54
N ILE A 95 -22.70 17.01 44.41
CA ILE A 95 -23.91 16.93 43.57
C ILE A 95 -25.05 17.60 44.32
N GLU A 96 -25.50 18.75 43.83
CA GLU A 96 -26.59 19.54 44.41
C GLU A 96 -27.63 19.81 43.33
N ASN A 97 -28.92 19.52 43.60
CA ASN A 97 -30.03 19.66 42.64
C ASN A 97 -29.73 19.04 41.26
N GLY A 98 -29.15 17.83 41.24
CA GLY A 98 -28.81 17.14 40.00
C GLY A 98 -27.62 17.72 39.22
N GLN A 99 -26.83 18.62 39.80
CA GLN A 99 -25.68 19.25 39.14
C GLN A 99 -24.37 19.04 39.89
N VAL A 100 -23.28 18.81 39.16
CA VAL A 100 -21.91 18.72 39.70
C VAL A 100 -21.39 20.13 39.94
N THR A 101 -21.16 20.49 41.21
CA THR A 101 -20.68 21.84 41.57
C THR A 101 -19.16 21.92 41.74
N GLN A 102 -18.45 20.79 41.65
CA GLN A 102 -16.98 20.71 41.70
C GLN A 102 -16.40 19.96 40.48
N PRO A 103 -16.57 20.48 39.25
CA PRO A 103 -16.14 19.79 38.02
C PRO A 103 -14.62 19.61 37.91
N GLN A 104 -13.81 20.38 38.64
CA GLN A 104 -12.36 20.23 38.66
C GLN A 104 -11.90 18.91 39.30
N ASN A 105 -12.76 18.25 40.09
CA ASN A 105 -12.47 16.97 40.74
C ASN A 105 -12.86 15.74 39.90
N LEU A 106 -13.36 15.93 38.67
CA LEU A 106 -13.84 14.84 37.83
C LEU A 106 -12.74 13.81 37.53
N ASP A 107 -11.53 14.25 37.19
CA ASP A 107 -10.43 13.32 36.89
C ASP A 107 -10.03 12.49 38.13
N THR A 108 -10.04 13.12 39.31
CA THR A 108 -9.84 12.42 40.59
C THR A 108 -10.95 11.41 40.86
N PHE A 109 -12.20 11.74 40.56
CA PHE A 109 -13.33 10.80 40.66
C PHE A 109 -13.18 9.61 39.69
N ILE A 110 -12.78 9.85 38.45
CA ILE A 110 -12.57 8.78 37.46
C ILE A 110 -11.47 7.81 37.90
N ILE A 111 -10.34 8.33 38.40
CA ILE A 111 -9.28 7.47 38.96
C ILE A 111 -9.79 6.72 40.20
N LEU A 112 -10.59 7.39 41.03
CA LEU A 112 -11.18 6.78 42.22
C LEU A 112 -12.11 5.62 41.86
N CYS A 113 -12.83 5.66 40.75
CA CYS A 113 -13.67 4.54 40.28
C CYS A 113 -12.83 3.26 40.09
N GLY A 114 -11.68 3.36 39.41
CA GLY A 114 -10.76 2.22 39.24
C GLY A 114 -10.20 1.70 40.58
N LEU A 115 -9.78 2.60 41.47
CA LEU A 115 -9.29 2.22 42.80
C LEU A 115 -10.39 1.66 43.71
N HIS A 116 -11.63 2.12 43.55
CA HIS A 116 -12.79 1.63 44.26
C HIS A 116 -13.09 0.18 43.87
N HIS A 117 -12.99 -0.14 42.58
CA HIS A 117 -13.09 -1.51 42.08
C HIS A 117 -12.02 -2.42 42.71
N GLU A 118 -10.76 -1.96 42.74
CA GLU A 118 -9.65 -2.71 43.37
C GLU A 118 -9.91 -3.01 44.86
N LYS A 119 -10.40 -2.02 45.63
CA LYS A 119 -10.54 -2.16 47.08
C LYS A 119 -11.81 -2.89 47.50
N PHE A 120 -12.92 -2.69 46.79
CA PHE A 120 -14.24 -3.08 47.26
C PHE A 120 -14.99 -4.05 46.33
N ASP A 121 -14.40 -4.50 45.22
CA ASP A 121 -15.04 -5.41 44.25
C ASP A 121 -16.38 -4.83 43.76
N GLY A 122 -16.28 -3.73 43.03
CA GLY A 122 -17.43 -2.99 42.49
C GLY A 122 -17.09 -1.54 42.21
N ASP A 123 -17.73 -0.95 41.22
CA ASP A 123 -17.48 0.44 40.81
C ASP A 123 -18.41 1.44 41.53
N CYS A 124 -17.98 2.69 41.64
CA CYS A 124 -18.78 3.81 42.10
C CYS A 124 -19.26 4.74 40.96
N ILE A 125 -19.05 4.38 39.69
CA ILE A 125 -19.45 5.20 38.53
C ILE A 125 -20.94 5.51 38.50
N ASP A 126 -21.79 4.61 39.00
CA ASP A 126 -23.25 4.77 39.06
C ASP A 126 -23.70 6.00 39.85
N ILE A 127 -22.80 6.63 40.63
CA ILE A 127 -23.05 7.93 41.26
C ILE A 127 -23.49 9.00 40.24
N ILE A 128 -23.08 8.89 38.98
CA ILE A 128 -23.50 9.83 37.93
C ILE A 128 -24.99 9.75 37.60
N ASP A 129 -25.70 8.70 38.02
CA ASP A 129 -27.16 8.59 37.81
C ASP A 129 -27.92 9.72 38.53
N ASP A 130 -27.37 10.23 39.64
CA ASP A 130 -27.91 11.35 40.42
C ASP A 130 -27.78 12.71 39.71
N ILE A 131 -27.02 12.79 38.62
CA ILE A 131 -26.91 14.01 37.80
C ILE A 131 -28.17 14.11 36.94
N GLU A 132 -28.69 15.30 36.67
CA GLU A 132 -29.85 15.48 35.77
C GLU A 132 -29.41 15.97 34.38
N ASN A 133 -28.29 16.70 34.31
CA ASN A 133 -27.78 17.25 33.06
C ASN A 133 -27.06 16.19 32.22
N ASP A 134 -27.67 15.82 31.08
CA ASP A 134 -27.10 14.84 30.13
C ASP A 134 -25.72 15.24 29.59
N CYS A 135 -25.45 16.52 29.34
CA CYS A 135 -24.16 16.97 28.82
C CYS A 135 -23.04 16.75 29.85
N SER A 136 -23.30 17.06 31.13
CA SER A 136 -22.37 16.78 32.23
C SER A 136 -22.17 15.29 32.41
N LYS A 137 -23.23 14.47 32.35
CA LYS A 137 -23.09 13.00 32.36
C LYS A 137 -22.20 12.51 31.22
N LEU A 138 -22.43 13.01 30.02
CA LEU A 138 -21.70 12.59 28.82
C LEU A 138 -20.20 12.86 28.94
N ASP A 139 -19.79 14.00 29.52
CA ASP A 139 -18.36 14.29 29.76
C ASP A 139 -17.72 13.27 30.72
N ILE A 140 -18.43 12.92 31.80
CA ILE A 140 -17.96 11.92 32.76
C ILE A 140 -17.88 10.54 32.10
N ILE A 141 -18.90 10.17 31.31
CA ILE A 141 -18.92 8.91 30.54
C ILE A 141 -17.72 8.83 29.59
N LYS A 142 -17.39 9.91 28.87
CA LYS A 142 -16.20 9.96 27.99
C LYS A 142 -14.91 9.74 28.78
N LYS A 143 -14.70 10.50 29.84
CA LYS A 143 -13.51 10.36 30.70
C LYS A 143 -13.40 8.98 31.31
N TYR A 144 -14.54 8.38 31.68
CA TYR A 144 -14.60 7.03 32.21
C TYR A 144 -14.19 5.99 31.16
N PHE A 145 -14.65 6.10 29.90
CA PHE A 145 -14.17 5.23 28.82
C PHE A 145 -12.66 5.37 28.59
N GLN A 146 -12.14 6.60 28.55
CA GLN A 146 -10.69 6.84 28.41
C GLN A 146 -9.89 6.19 29.55
N SER A 147 -10.50 6.04 30.72
CA SER A 147 -9.80 5.48 31.87
C SER A 147 -9.36 4.03 31.70
N PHE A 148 -10.09 3.26 30.89
CA PHE A 148 -9.73 1.87 30.61
C PHE A 148 -8.36 1.72 29.92
N SER A 149 -7.83 2.77 29.27
CA SER A 149 -6.51 2.66 28.62
C SER A 149 -5.32 2.68 29.60
N TRP A 150 -5.52 3.22 30.81
CA TRP A 150 -4.48 3.34 31.84
C TRP A 150 -4.80 2.64 33.16
N GLN A 151 -6.03 2.14 33.36
CA GLN A 151 -6.36 1.24 34.46
C GLN A 151 -5.55 -0.07 34.38
N ARG A 152 -5.36 -0.72 35.53
CA ARG A 152 -4.67 -2.01 35.58
C ARG A 152 -5.52 -3.10 34.92
N SER A 153 -4.91 -3.88 34.04
CA SER A 153 -5.65 -4.88 33.24
C SER A 153 -6.34 -5.95 34.09
N GLN A 154 -5.83 -6.24 35.31
CA GLN A 154 -6.42 -7.22 36.22
C GLN A 154 -7.77 -6.77 36.82
N VAL A 155 -8.08 -5.47 36.74
CA VAL A 155 -9.25 -4.84 37.36
C VAL A 155 -10.36 -4.60 36.32
N ILE A 156 -10.01 -4.70 35.04
CA ILE A 156 -10.94 -4.45 33.93
C ILE A 156 -11.67 -5.75 33.59
N ASN A 157 -12.96 -5.64 33.28
CA ASN A 157 -13.77 -6.72 32.74
C ASN A 157 -14.48 -6.24 31.46
N SER A 158 -14.38 -7.01 30.38
CA SER A 158 -15.05 -6.74 29.10
C SER A 158 -16.57 -6.73 29.22
N GLU A 159 -17.16 -7.61 30.04
CA GLU A 159 -18.61 -7.64 30.30
C GLU A 159 -19.07 -6.36 30.99
N TYR A 160 -18.26 -5.89 31.94
CA TYR A 160 -18.54 -4.64 32.66
C TYR A 160 -18.47 -3.43 31.71
N PHE A 161 -17.48 -3.39 30.82
CA PHE A 161 -17.39 -2.36 29.78
C PHE A 161 -18.64 -2.33 28.88
N LEU A 162 -19.13 -3.50 28.45
CA LEU A 162 -20.35 -3.61 27.65
C LEU A 162 -21.59 -3.19 28.45
N ALA A 163 -21.74 -3.68 29.68
CA ALA A 163 -22.85 -3.31 30.55
C ALA A 163 -22.92 -1.81 30.81
N PHE A 164 -21.77 -1.15 31.02
CA PHE A 164 -21.68 0.30 31.18
C PHE A 164 -22.11 1.03 29.89
N LYS A 165 -21.61 0.61 28.72
CA LYS A 165 -22.02 1.16 27.43
C LYS A 165 -23.53 1.01 27.22
N ASP A 166 -24.09 -0.15 27.51
CA ASP A 166 -25.51 -0.45 27.30
C ASP A 166 -26.41 0.35 28.25
N LYS A 167 -26.00 0.47 29.53
CA LYS A 167 -26.70 1.29 30.53
C LYS A 167 -26.87 2.74 30.07
N TYR A 168 -25.83 3.33 29.48
CA TYR A 168 -25.86 4.74 29.05
C TYR A 168 -26.11 4.92 27.54
N ASN A 169 -26.46 3.86 26.82
CA ASN A 169 -26.63 3.90 25.36
C ASN A 169 -27.69 4.92 24.91
N SER A 170 -28.77 5.11 25.68
CA SER A 170 -29.81 6.11 25.34
C SER A 170 -29.26 7.54 25.28
N ILE A 171 -28.42 7.92 26.25
CA ILE A 171 -27.74 9.23 26.29
C ILE A 171 -26.70 9.31 25.17
N ILE A 172 -25.90 8.25 24.98
CA ILE A 172 -24.89 8.18 23.92
C ILE A 172 -25.55 8.41 22.54
N GLN A 173 -26.64 7.71 22.23
CA GLN A 173 -27.35 7.82 20.96
C GLN A 173 -28.04 9.18 20.78
N LYS A 174 -28.61 9.75 21.85
CA LYS A 174 -29.27 11.07 21.80
C LYS A 174 -28.32 12.18 21.34
N TYR A 175 -27.06 12.13 21.75
CA TYR A 175 -26.07 13.17 21.44
C TYR A 175 -25.11 12.81 20.29
N ALA A 176 -25.06 11.55 19.86
CA ALA A 176 -24.21 11.09 18.76
C ALA A 176 -24.39 11.85 17.41
N PRO A 177 -25.60 12.25 16.96
CA PRO A 177 -25.78 12.91 15.65
C PRO A 177 -25.08 14.26 15.55
N ASN A 178 -24.91 14.95 16.67
CA ASN A 178 -24.32 16.29 16.77
C ASN A 178 -22.94 16.26 17.46
N ASN A 179 -22.48 15.11 17.95
CA ASN A 179 -21.31 14.97 18.82
C ASN A 179 -20.62 13.62 18.56
N TYR A 180 -19.87 13.53 17.45
CA TYR A 180 -19.09 12.34 17.04
C TYR A 180 -18.11 11.84 18.13
N ASP A 181 -17.79 12.70 19.09
CA ASP A 181 -16.74 12.53 20.10
C ASP A 181 -16.87 11.27 20.98
N ILE A 182 -18.08 10.82 21.35
CA ILE A 182 -18.21 9.67 22.28
C ILE A 182 -17.86 8.31 21.63
N PHE A 183 -18.28 8.07 20.39
CA PHE A 183 -17.88 6.85 19.66
C PHE A 183 -16.40 6.90 19.29
N GLU A 184 -15.89 8.08 18.97
CA GLU A 184 -14.47 8.32 18.74
C GLU A 184 -13.65 7.96 19.98
N VAL A 185 -14.02 8.46 21.16
CA VAL A 185 -13.36 8.13 22.45
C VAL A 185 -13.40 6.63 22.74
N LEU A 186 -14.53 5.97 22.49
CA LEU A 186 -14.66 4.53 22.69
C LEU A 186 -13.68 3.76 21.81
N PHE A 187 -13.64 4.05 20.51
CA PHE A 187 -12.74 3.35 19.60
C PHE A 187 -11.27 3.75 19.82
N ASP A 188 -10.97 5.00 20.16
CA ASP A 188 -9.62 5.43 20.53
C ASP A 188 -9.12 4.59 21.72
N THR A 189 -9.96 4.37 22.73
CA THR A 189 -9.64 3.52 23.90
C THR A 189 -9.38 2.07 23.50
N LEU A 190 -10.22 1.50 22.63
CA LEU A 190 -10.05 0.12 22.14
C LEU A 190 -8.77 -0.02 21.29
N ILE A 191 -8.42 0.97 20.48
CA ILE A 191 -7.17 0.98 19.72
C ILE A 191 -5.96 1.07 20.66
N GLU A 192 -5.98 1.96 21.66
CA GLU A 192 -4.88 2.11 22.63
C GLU A 192 -4.62 0.85 23.46
N THR A 193 -5.63 0.02 23.65
CA THR A 193 -5.54 -1.23 24.42
C THR A 193 -5.38 -2.47 23.54
N SER A 194 -5.62 -2.36 22.23
CA SER A 194 -5.66 -3.47 21.29
C SER A 194 -4.40 -4.33 21.26
N THR A 195 -3.22 -3.72 21.41
CA THR A 195 -1.92 -4.40 21.29
C THR A 195 -1.36 -4.90 22.62
N LYS A 196 -2.11 -4.78 23.73
CA LYS A 196 -1.67 -5.20 25.07
C LYS A 196 -2.13 -6.65 25.34
N PRO A 197 -1.23 -7.65 25.39
CA PRO A 197 -1.60 -9.08 25.43
C PRO A 197 -2.58 -9.45 26.54
N ASN A 198 -2.31 -8.99 27.77
CA ASN A 198 -3.12 -9.32 28.95
C ASN A 198 -4.24 -8.32 29.24
N HIS A 199 -4.58 -7.44 28.29
CA HIS A 199 -5.64 -6.47 28.48
C HIS A 199 -7.00 -7.05 28.02
N PRO A 200 -8.05 -7.02 28.86
CA PRO A 200 -9.37 -7.58 28.50
C PRO A 200 -10.02 -6.93 27.28
N LEU A 201 -9.68 -5.67 27.00
CA LEU A 201 -10.16 -4.91 25.84
C LEU A 201 -9.18 -4.92 24.65
N ASN A 202 -8.32 -5.94 24.54
CA ASN A 202 -7.34 -6.06 23.45
C ASN A 202 -8.02 -6.28 22.07
N ALA A 203 -7.22 -6.54 21.03
CA ALA A 203 -7.72 -6.69 19.67
C ALA A 203 -8.69 -7.86 19.49
N ASP A 204 -8.65 -8.91 20.33
CA ASP A 204 -9.64 -9.99 20.30
C ASP A 204 -11.02 -9.51 20.74
N PHE A 205 -11.08 -8.64 21.75
CA PHE A 205 -12.32 -8.00 22.18
C PHE A 205 -12.86 -7.03 21.12
N LEU A 206 -11.99 -6.18 20.56
CA LEU A 206 -12.35 -5.32 19.43
C LEU A 206 -12.92 -6.14 18.25
N HIS A 207 -12.28 -7.26 17.94
CA HIS A 207 -12.76 -8.18 16.90
C HIS A 207 -14.15 -8.72 17.20
N THR A 208 -14.41 -9.13 18.45
CA THR A 208 -15.74 -9.61 18.86
C THR A 208 -16.82 -8.54 18.60
N ILE A 209 -16.56 -7.29 19.01
CA ILE A 209 -17.49 -6.17 18.78
C ILE A 209 -17.76 -5.93 17.29
N LEU A 210 -16.72 -5.88 16.47
CA LEU A 210 -16.85 -5.53 15.05
C LEU A 210 -17.41 -6.68 14.20
N PHE A 211 -17.16 -7.92 14.61
CA PHE A 211 -17.63 -9.13 13.93
C PHE A 211 -19.16 -9.25 13.97
N GLU A 212 -19.79 -8.91 15.11
CA GLU A 212 -21.24 -9.02 15.30
C GLU A 212 -22.06 -8.02 14.48
N HIS A 213 -21.45 -6.92 14.02
CA HIS A 213 -22.16 -5.89 13.28
C HIS A 213 -22.40 -6.28 11.80
N PRO A 214 -23.60 -6.01 11.26
CA PRO A 214 -23.81 -6.07 9.81
C PRO A 214 -22.93 -5.01 9.12
N LEU A 215 -22.67 -5.21 7.82
CA LEU A 215 -21.74 -4.38 7.04
C LEU A 215 -22.00 -2.88 7.19
N ASN A 216 -23.25 -2.45 6.99
CA ASN A 216 -23.64 -1.04 7.07
C ASN A 216 -23.47 -0.43 8.47
N GLU A 217 -23.85 -1.15 9.52
CA GLU A 217 -23.64 -0.69 10.90
C GLU A 217 -22.16 -0.61 11.27
N ARG A 218 -21.36 -1.60 10.83
CA ARG A 218 -19.91 -1.56 11.01
C ARG A 218 -19.31 -0.39 10.24
N ASP A 219 -19.74 -0.13 9.01
CA ASP A 219 -19.21 1.00 8.25
C ASP A 219 -19.56 2.35 8.87
N ARG A 220 -20.79 2.48 9.38
CA ARG A 220 -21.26 3.68 10.06
C ARG A 220 -20.46 3.98 11.33
N LYS A 221 -20.16 2.95 12.13
CA LYS A 221 -19.49 3.09 13.43
C LYS A 221 -17.97 3.10 13.31
N TRP A 222 -17.41 2.13 12.61
CA TRP A 222 -15.97 1.86 12.54
C TRP A 222 -15.32 2.46 11.30
N THR A 223 -15.82 2.16 10.09
CA THR A 223 -15.17 2.61 8.85
C THR A 223 -15.14 4.13 8.73
N MET A 224 -16.26 4.81 9.00
CA MET A 224 -16.32 6.27 9.02
C MET A 224 -15.39 6.89 10.07
N TYR A 225 -15.17 6.21 11.21
CA TYR A 225 -14.27 6.63 12.26
C TYR A 225 -12.79 6.51 11.83
N ILE A 226 -12.36 5.32 11.37
CA ILE A 226 -10.95 5.11 11.00
C ILE A 226 -10.52 5.95 9.79
N ASN A 227 -11.45 6.25 8.88
CA ASN A 227 -11.21 7.16 7.76
C ASN A 227 -10.83 8.58 8.22
N ARG A 228 -11.16 8.98 9.45
CA ARG A 228 -10.78 10.26 10.06
C ARG A 228 -9.49 10.17 10.90
N ARG A 229 -8.98 8.96 11.15
CA ARG A 229 -7.74 8.68 11.91
C ARG A 229 -6.59 8.32 10.95
N SER A 230 -6.44 9.12 9.90
CA SER A 230 -5.56 8.85 8.75
C SER A 230 -4.52 9.96 8.51
N TYR A 231 -4.30 10.84 9.48
CA TYR A 231 -3.31 11.91 9.42
C TYR A 231 -2.00 11.49 10.09
N ASP A 232 -0.89 12.15 9.72
CA ASP A 232 0.44 11.86 10.30
C ASP A 232 0.50 12.16 11.81
N THR A 233 -0.48 12.85 12.39
CA THR A 233 -0.63 13.09 13.83
C THR A 233 -1.34 11.94 14.56
N ASP A 234 -2.07 11.07 13.85
CA ASP A 234 -2.82 9.97 14.43
C ASP A 234 -1.89 8.79 14.75
N ARG A 235 -1.88 8.36 16.01
CA ARG A 235 -1.00 7.27 16.50
C ARG A 235 -1.16 5.96 15.72
N ILE A 236 -2.40 5.60 15.36
CA ILE A 236 -2.66 4.38 14.58
C ILE A 236 -2.05 4.47 13.18
N TYR A 237 -2.13 5.64 12.55
CA TYR A 237 -1.55 5.85 11.22
C TYR A 237 -0.02 5.88 11.28
N GLN A 238 0.57 6.48 12.32
CA GLN A 238 2.01 6.42 12.59
C GLN A 238 2.48 4.97 12.79
N LEU A 239 1.75 4.18 13.59
CA LEU A 239 2.07 2.77 13.84
C LEU A 239 1.99 1.92 12.57
N ILE A 240 0.96 2.12 11.75
CA ILE A 240 0.86 1.45 10.43
C ILE A 240 2.03 1.85 9.53
N SER A 241 2.33 3.15 9.43
CA SER A 241 3.40 3.65 8.57
C SER A 241 4.77 3.12 9.02
N PHE A 242 4.99 3.01 10.33
CA PHE A 242 6.21 2.43 10.90
C PHE A 242 6.47 1.02 10.38
N PHE A 243 5.45 0.15 10.37
CA PHE A 243 5.60 -1.22 9.85
C PHE A 243 5.59 -1.31 8.32
N ASP A 244 4.83 -0.46 7.61
CA ASP A 244 4.88 -0.34 6.13
C ASP A 244 6.31 -0.04 5.64
N GLU A 245 7.02 0.84 6.36
CA GLU A 245 8.43 1.19 6.12
C GLU A 245 9.41 0.05 6.42
N GLY A 246 8.94 -1.08 6.95
CA GLY A 246 9.77 -2.23 7.30
C GLY A 246 10.45 -2.14 8.65
N ASN A 247 10.09 -1.17 9.49
CA ASN A 247 10.63 -1.06 10.84
C ASN A 247 10.01 -2.14 11.76
N ASN A 248 10.70 -2.44 12.86
CA ASN A 248 10.23 -3.38 13.87
C ASN A 248 10.61 -2.88 15.27
N PHE A 249 9.88 -3.29 16.31
CA PHE A 249 10.25 -3.02 17.69
C PHE A 249 11.19 -4.11 18.21
N ASP A 250 12.19 -3.70 18.99
CA ASP A 250 13.04 -4.65 19.72
C ASP A 250 12.18 -5.48 20.70
N ASN A 251 12.27 -6.81 20.62
CA ASN A 251 11.53 -7.76 21.47
C ASN A 251 10.00 -7.75 21.32
N LEU A 252 9.46 -7.44 20.14
CA LEU A 252 8.03 -7.63 19.87
C LEU A 252 7.68 -9.14 19.93
N ASP A 253 6.92 -9.55 20.93
CA ASP A 253 6.53 -10.95 21.12
C ASP A 253 5.42 -11.38 20.14
N THR A 254 5.28 -12.70 19.94
CA THR A 254 4.32 -13.27 18.97
C THR A 254 2.86 -12.93 19.28
N GLU A 255 2.48 -12.79 20.56
CA GLU A 255 1.10 -12.41 20.92
C GLU A 255 0.83 -10.94 20.59
N SER A 256 1.79 -10.05 20.86
CA SER A 256 1.70 -8.65 20.43
C SER A 256 1.60 -8.52 18.91
N VAL A 257 2.36 -9.32 18.15
CA VAL A 257 2.22 -9.38 16.68
C VAL A 257 0.82 -9.87 16.28
N ARG A 258 0.33 -10.96 16.89
CA ARG A 258 -1.00 -11.50 16.61
C ARG A 258 -2.09 -10.45 16.82
N LEU A 259 -2.01 -9.68 17.90
CA LEU A 259 -2.96 -8.60 18.19
C LEU A 259 -2.85 -7.42 17.19
N LEU A 260 -1.64 -7.02 16.80
CA LEU A 260 -1.41 -6.03 15.76
C LEU A 260 -2.04 -6.46 14.42
N LEU A 261 -1.86 -7.73 14.04
CA LEU A 261 -2.44 -8.28 12.81
C LEU A 261 -3.97 -8.22 12.82
N ILE A 262 -4.61 -8.50 13.96
CA ILE A 262 -6.07 -8.39 14.11
C ILE A 262 -6.51 -6.93 13.98
N LEU A 263 -5.84 -6.02 14.68
CA LEU A 263 -6.15 -4.59 14.60
C LEU A 263 -6.04 -4.06 13.17
N PHE A 264 -4.91 -4.30 12.51
CA PHE A 264 -4.67 -3.82 11.14
C PHE A 264 -5.61 -4.48 10.13
N SER A 265 -6.04 -5.73 10.36
CA SER A 265 -7.06 -6.38 9.52
C SER A 265 -8.41 -5.67 9.57
N TRP A 266 -8.79 -5.10 10.72
CA TRP A 266 -9.99 -4.25 10.81
C TRP A 266 -9.83 -2.89 10.14
N ILE A 267 -8.61 -2.36 10.02
CA ILE A 267 -8.33 -1.15 9.25
C ILE A 267 -8.61 -1.35 7.75
N LEU A 268 -8.57 -2.58 7.26
CA LEU A 268 -8.83 -2.90 5.85
C LEU A 268 -10.25 -2.55 5.39
N SER A 269 -11.19 -2.30 6.31
CA SER A 269 -12.54 -1.82 5.98
C SER A 269 -12.57 -0.39 5.44
N SER A 270 -11.49 0.38 5.66
CA SER A 270 -11.37 1.80 5.31
C SER A 270 -11.69 2.07 3.83
N SER A 271 -12.46 3.14 3.58
CA SER A 271 -12.65 3.69 2.24
C SER A 271 -11.63 4.79 1.89
N TYR A 272 -10.75 5.14 2.83
CA TYR A 272 -9.56 5.95 2.55
C TYR A 272 -8.45 5.03 2.02
N ARG A 273 -8.25 5.01 0.69
CA ARG A 273 -7.36 4.05 0.01
C ARG A 273 -5.94 4.07 0.56
N LEU A 274 -5.39 5.24 0.88
CA LEU A 274 -4.04 5.37 1.42
C LEU A 274 -3.88 4.63 2.76
N LEU A 275 -4.82 4.81 3.70
CA LEU A 275 -4.78 4.09 4.98
C LEU A 275 -4.92 2.58 4.75
N ARG A 276 -5.88 2.15 3.93
CA ARG A 276 -6.11 0.72 3.65
C ARG A 276 -4.89 0.07 3.00
N ASP A 277 -4.29 0.72 2.01
CA ASP A 277 -3.17 0.17 1.26
C ASP A 277 -1.90 0.15 2.10
N ARG A 278 -1.63 1.20 2.92
CA ARG A 278 -0.53 1.18 3.91
C ARG A 278 -0.73 0.11 4.98
N ALA A 279 -1.94 -0.03 5.52
CA ALA A 279 -2.26 -1.10 6.48
C ALA A 279 -2.03 -2.48 5.86
N SER A 280 -2.34 -2.65 4.57
CA SER A 280 -2.06 -3.87 3.83
C SER A 280 -0.55 -4.15 3.75
N LYS A 281 0.27 -3.14 3.43
CA LYS A 281 1.74 -3.26 3.42
C LYS A 281 2.29 -3.60 4.81
N ALA A 282 1.84 -2.90 5.85
CA ALA A 282 2.22 -3.17 7.23
C ALA A 282 1.91 -4.62 7.65
N LEU A 283 0.73 -5.13 7.31
CA LEU A 283 0.37 -6.53 7.54
C LEU A 283 1.32 -7.50 6.81
N ILE A 284 1.68 -7.22 5.55
CA ILE A 284 2.64 -8.04 4.78
C ILE A 284 4.02 -8.03 5.45
N GLU A 285 4.52 -6.86 5.87
CA GLU A 285 5.83 -6.73 6.52
C GLU A 285 5.88 -7.43 7.90
N LEU A 286 4.75 -7.51 8.61
CA LEU A 286 4.62 -8.31 9.83
C LEU A 286 4.55 -9.82 9.53
N LEU A 287 3.70 -10.22 8.58
CA LEU A 287 3.45 -11.63 8.24
C LEU A 287 4.64 -12.31 7.58
N LYS A 288 5.46 -11.60 6.78
CA LYS A 288 6.63 -12.23 6.13
C LYS A 288 7.64 -12.82 7.14
N ASN A 289 7.66 -12.28 8.36
CA ASN A 289 8.47 -12.74 9.48
C ASN A 289 7.73 -13.72 10.41
N ASN A 290 6.39 -13.74 10.34
CA ASN A 290 5.51 -14.52 11.21
C ASN A 290 4.54 -15.34 10.34
N PHE A 291 5.08 -16.06 9.35
CA PHE A 291 4.29 -16.65 8.26
C PHE A 291 3.26 -17.67 8.74
N ASN A 292 3.56 -18.36 9.86
CA ASN A 292 2.64 -19.28 10.54
C ASN A 292 1.32 -18.61 10.98
N LEU A 293 1.27 -17.28 11.10
CA LEU A 293 0.06 -16.53 11.45
C LEU A 293 -0.85 -16.25 10.23
N CYS A 294 -0.43 -16.54 9.00
CA CYS A 294 -1.26 -16.32 7.79
C CYS A 294 -2.56 -17.14 7.84
N GLU A 295 -2.46 -18.46 8.09
CA GLU A 295 -3.63 -19.33 8.16
C GLU A 295 -4.51 -18.98 9.37
N TYR A 296 -3.89 -18.67 10.52
CA TYR A 296 -4.60 -18.19 11.70
C TYR A 296 -5.44 -16.95 11.39
N LEU A 297 -4.88 -15.96 10.70
CA LEU A 297 -5.55 -14.71 10.41
C LEU A 297 -6.73 -14.90 9.46
N LEU A 298 -6.58 -15.74 8.42
CA LEU A 298 -7.69 -16.09 7.53
C LEU A 298 -8.82 -16.83 8.28
N LYS A 299 -8.50 -17.71 9.24
CA LYS A 299 -9.50 -18.37 10.09
C LYS A 299 -10.18 -17.39 11.04
N LYS A 300 -9.41 -16.47 11.62
CA LYS A 300 -9.93 -15.47 12.57
C LYS A 300 -10.96 -14.54 11.93
N PHE A 301 -10.77 -14.21 10.65
CA PHE A 301 -11.68 -13.36 9.88
C PHE A 301 -12.69 -14.15 9.02
N ASP A 302 -12.71 -15.47 9.12
CA ASP A 302 -13.72 -16.28 8.44
C ASP A 302 -15.13 -15.90 8.94
N GLY A 303 -16.08 -15.74 8.03
CA GLY A 303 -17.43 -15.26 8.35
C GLY A 303 -17.62 -13.75 8.46
N VAL A 304 -16.56 -12.92 8.40
CA VAL A 304 -16.71 -11.46 8.35
C VAL A 304 -17.43 -11.05 7.06
N ASN A 305 -18.58 -10.39 7.18
CA ASN A 305 -19.42 -9.97 6.05
C ASN A 305 -18.97 -8.65 5.39
N ASP A 306 -17.66 -8.36 5.35
CA ASP A 306 -17.09 -7.20 4.64
C ASP A 306 -16.16 -7.66 3.50
N PRO A 307 -16.59 -7.55 2.23
CA PRO A 307 -15.77 -7.92 1.09
C PRO A 307 -14.46 -7.14 0.99
N TYR A 308 -14.38 -5.89 1.46
CA TYR A 308 -13.11 -5.15 1.46
C TYR A 308 -12.07 -5.81 2.38
N ILE A 309 -12.49 -6.23 3.58
CA ILE A 309 -11.60 -6.92 4.53
C ILE A 309 -11.16 -8.24 3.94
N LEU A 310 -12.11 -9.09 3.50
CA LEU A 310 -11.78 -10.42 2.98
C LEU A 310 -10.88 -10.33 1.74
N GLN A 311 -11.29 -9.57 0.71
CA GLN A 311 -10.52 -9.42 -0.52
C GLN A 311 -9.08 -8.95 -0.24
N ARG A 312 -8.93 -7.95 0.64
CA ARG A 312 -7.62 -7.38 0.96
C ARG A 312 -6.79 -8.31 1.83
N LEU A 313 -7.40 -9.07 2.73
CA LEU A 313 -6.70 -10.04 3.58
C LEU A 313 -6.09 -11.19 2.76
N TYR A 314 -6.81 -11.70 1.75
CA TYR A 314 -6.24 -12.68 0.82
C TYR A 314 -5.08 -12.07 0.00
N GLY A 315 -5.20 -10.81 -0.44
CA GLY A 315 -4.10 -10.09 -1.09
C GLY A 315 -2.87 -9.93 -0.19
N VAL A 316 -3.07 -9.57 1.09
CA VAL A 316 -2.04 -9.49 2.11
C VAL A 316 -1.34 -10.84 2.32
N VAL A 317 -2.11 -11.92 2.43
CA VAL A 317 -1.54 -13.27 2.58
C VAL A 317 -0.76 -13.68 1.33
N PHE A 318 -1.25 -13.36 0.13
CA PHE A 318 -0.47 -13.57 -1.10
C PHE A 318 0.85 -12.78 -1.09
N GLY A 319 0.81 -11.50 -0.69
CA GLY A 319 2.01 -10.69 -0.49
C GLY A 319 3.01 -11.31 0.49
N ALA A 320 2.52 -11.83 1.62
CA ALA A 320 3.33 -12.55 2.59
C ALA A 320 3.92 -13.85 2.02
N CYS A 321 3.16 -14.61 1.22
CA CYS A 321 3.67 -15.79 0.51
C CYS A 321 4.85 -15.41 -0.39
N MET A 322 4.79 -14.27 -1.08
CA MET A 322 5.85 -13.83 -1.99
C MET A 322 7.07 -13.19 -1.32
N LYS A 323 6.92 -12.71 -0.08
CA LYS A 323 7.96 -11.96 0.65
C LYS A 323 8.51 -12.67 1.89
N ARG A 324 8.01 -13.85 2.22
CA ARG A 324 8.43 -14.62 3.41
C ARG A 324 9.95 -14.81 3.45
N ASN A 325 10.51 -14.66 4.65
CA ASN A 325 11.96 -14.68 4.85
C ASN A 325 12.55 -16.09 5.05
N ALA A 326 11.70 -17.13 5.04
CA ALA A 326 12.11 -18.52 5.14
C ALA A 326 11.14 -19.41 4.34
N THR A 327 11.49 -20.68 4.20
CA THR A 327 10.76 -21.63 3.35
C THR A 327 9.32 -21.89 3.83
N TYR A 328 9.12 -22.13 5.14
CA TYR A 328 7.82 -22.43 5.78
C TYR A 328 6.99 -23.47 5.01
N LYS A 329 7.62 -24.56 4.55
CA LYS A 329 7.00 -25.50 3.60
C LYS A 329 5.71 -26.12 4.14
N ASP A 330 5.71 -26.56 5.40
CA ASP A 330 4.57 -27.25 5.99
C ASP A 330 3.44 -26.26 6.32
N GLU A 331 3.76 -25.10 6.87
CA GLU A 331 2.78 -24.02 7.13
C GLU A 331 2.19 -23.48 5.81
N PHE A 332 2.99 -23.39 4.75
CA PHE A 332 2.49 -22.96 3.45
C PHE A 332 1.57 -24.03 2.84
N LYS A 333 1.90 -25.32 3.03
CA LYS A 333 1.00 -26.40 2.63
C LYS A 333 -0.35 -26.30 3.31
N THR A 334 -0.38 -26.17 4.64
CA THR A 334 -1.64 -26.11 5.40
C THR A 334 -2.45 -24.87 5.01
N LEU A 335 -1.78 -23.73 4.80
CA LEU A 335 -2.40 -22.52 4.27
C LEU A 335 -3.04 -22.75 2.89
N ALA A 336 -2.31 -23.32 1.94
CA ALA A 336 -2.81 -23.56 0.58
C ALA A 336 -4.00 -24.55 0.57
N GLU A 337 -3.93 -25.61 1.39
CA GLU A 337 -5.03 -26.57 1.56
C GLU A 337 -6.25 -25.93 2.23
N TYR A 338 -6.05 -25.05 3.21
CA TYR A 338 -7.12 -24.28 3.83
C TYR A 338 -7.81 -23.36 2.81
N VAL A 339 -7.05 -22.56 2.05
CA VAL A 339 -7.57 -21.67 1.00
C VAL A 339 -8.32 -22.46 -0.06
N PHE A 340 -7.77 -23.60 -0.51
CA PHE A 340 -8.46 -24.49 -1.44
C PHE A 340 -9.81 -24.95 -0.89
N LYS A 341 -9.83 -25.41 0.36
CA LYS A 341 -11.03 -25.94 1.01
C LYS A 341 -12.12 -24.87 1.16
N THR A 342 -11.77 -23.67 1.62
CA THR A 342 -12.74 -22.62 1.97
C THR A 342 -13.22 -21.82 0.76
N ILE A 343 -12.39 -21.63 -0.27
CA ILE A 343 -12.75 -20.82 -1.44
C ILE A 343 -13.22 -21.69 -2.61
N PHE A 344 -12.43 -22.69 -3.01
CA PHE A 344 -12.62 -23.40 -4.29
C PHE A 344 -13.33 -24.74 -4.16
N ASN A 345 -13.23 -25.42 -3.02
CA ASN A 345 -13.91 -26.70 -2.78
C ASN A 345 -15.29 -26.52 -2.14
N THR A 346 -16.07 -25.57 -2.66
CA THR A 346 -17.42 -25.23 -2.23
C THR A 346 -18.40 -25.39 -3.39
N GLU A 347 -19.71 -25.38 -3.11
CA GLU A 347 -20.71 -25.42 -4.19
C GLU A 347 -20.72 -24.13 -5.00
N TYR A 348 -20.60 -22.98 -4.34
CA TYR A 348 -20.57 -21.66 -4.95
C TYR A 348 -19.33 -20.93 -4.46
N VAL A 349 -18.40 -20.65 -5.37
CA VAL A 349 -17.18 -19.92 -5.06
C VAL A 349 -17.55 -18.47 -4.72
N TYR A 350 -16.97 -17.93 -3.65
CA TYR A 350 -17.28 -16.58 -3.15
C TYR A 350 -17.18 -15.54 -4.29
N PRO A 351 -18.24 -14.79 -4.62
CA PRO A 351 -18.29 -13.94 -5.80
C PRO A 351 -17.57 -12.61 -5.56
N ASP A 352 -16.24 -12.66 -5.58
CA ASP A 352 -15.35 -11.50 -5.59
C ASP A 352 -14.14 -11.85 -6.46
N ILE A 353 -13.98 -11.14 -7.57
CA ILE A 353 -13.02 -11.51 -8.62
C ILE A 353 -11.57 -11.38 -8.14
N LEU A 354 -11.26 -10.37 -7.30
CA LEU A 354 -9.90 -10.16 -6.80
C LEU A 354 -9.59 -11.09 -5.64
N LEU A 355 -10.57 -11.40 -4.77
CA LEU A 355 -10.39 -12.43 -3.74
C LEU A 355 -10.06 -13.77 -4.39
N ARG A 356 -10.79 -14.17 -5.44
CA ARG A 356 -10.53 -15.40 -6.20
C ARG A 356 -9.13 -15.39 -6.83
N ASP A 357 -8.71 -14.25 -7.39
CA ASP A 357 -7.38 -14.08 -7.99
C ASP A 357 -6.27 -14.29 -6.94
N TYR A 358 -6.36 -13.60 -5.79
CA TYR A 358 -5.38 -13.77 -4.71
C TYR A 358 -5.38 -15.19 -4.12
N ALA A 359 -6.56 -15.77 -3.89
CA ALA A 359 -6.69 -17.14 -3.38
C ALA A 359 -6.07 -18.17 -4.34
N LYS A 360 -6.29 -18.00 -5.65
CA LYS A 360 -5.68 -18.83 -6.69
C LYS A 360 -4.16 -18.68 -6.68
N LEU A 361 -3.64 -17.45 -6.64
CA LEU A 361 -2.20 -17.18 -6.63
C LEU A 361 -1.48 -17.74 -5.40
N ILE A 362 -2.11 -17.75 -4.21
CA ILE A 362 -1.56 -18.42 -3.02
C ILE A 362 -1.32 -19.91 -3.29
N ILE A 363 -2.32 -20.59 -3.87
CA ILE A 363 -2.25 -22.02 -4.17
C ILE A 363 -1.26 -22.31 -5.30
N GLU A 364 -1.33 -21.54 -6.39
CA GLU A 364 -0.43 -21.71 -7.54
C GLU A 364 1.03 -21.51 -7.12
N ARG A 365 1.30 -20.55 -6.23
CA ARG A 365 2.66 -20.33 -5.73
C ARG A 365 3.16 -21.54 -4.93
N TYR A 366 2.34 -22.13 -4.06
CA TYR A 366 2.70 -23.35 -3.34
C TYR A 366 3.01 -24.51 -4.30
N LEU A 367 2.15 -24.71 -5.30
CA LEU A 367 2.33 -25.78 -6.30
C LEU A 367 3.56 -25.55 -7.18
N TYR A 368 3.88 -24.30 -7.50
CA TYR A 368 5.07 -23.92 -8.25
C TYR A 368 6.36 -24.27 -7.50
N GLU A 369 6.42 -23.97 -6.19
CA GLU A 369 7.62 -24.22 -5.39
C GLU A 369 7.77 -25.68 -4.96
N TYR A 370 6.65 -26.41 -4.79
CA TYR A 370 6.65 -27.80 -4.33
C TYR A 370 5.84 -28.72 -5.24
N PRO A 371 6.20 -28.85 -6.54
CA PRO A 371 5.41 -29.59 -7.53
C PRO A 371 5.22 -31.08 -7.20
N ASN A 372 6.15 -31.66 -6.44
CA ASN A 372 6.11 -33.07 -6.02
C ASN A 372 5.47 -33.29 -4.65
N SER A 373 4.96 -32.24 -4.00
CA SER A 373 4.35 -32.34 -2.68
C SER A 373 2.94 -32.94 -2.75
N LYS A 374 2.68 -33.97 -1.93
CA LYS A 374 1.33 -34.52 -1.80
C LYS A 374 0.46 -33.55 -1.01
N CYS A 375 -0.64 -33.08 -1.60
CA CYS A 375 -1.62 -32.21 -0.96
C CYS A 375 -3.06 -32.56 -1.38
N SER A 376 -4.07 -32.03 -0.70
CA SER A 376 -5.48 -32.27 -0.99
C SER A 376 -6.07 -31.40 -2.11
N ILE A 377 -5.23 -30.64 -2.83
CA ILE A 377 -5.65 -29.63 -3.79
C ILE A 377 -6.01 -30.27 -5.14
N ILE A 378 -7.18 -29.93 -5.68
CA ILE A 378 -7.63 -30.37 -7.01
C ILE A 378 -7.44 -29.22 -7.99
N VAL A 379 -6.37 -29.27 -8.80
CA VAL A 379 -5.95 -28.17 -9.70
C VAL A 379 -7.05 -27.71 -10.66
N ASN A 380 -7.89 -28.63 -11.16
CA ASN A 380 -8.97 -28.24 -12.08
C ASN A 380 -10.08 -27.40 -11.41
N LYS A 381 -10.20 -27.43 -10.07
CA LYS A 381 -11.21 -26.64 -9.34
C LYS A 381 -10.76 -25.22 -9.01
N ILE A 382 -9.46 -24.92 -9.10
CA ILE A 382 -8.93 -23.57 -8.85
C ILE A 382 -8.87 -22.72 -10.12
N ASN A 383 -9.38 -23.24 -11.24
CA ASN A 383 -9.45 -22.55 -12.51
C ASN A 383 -10.91 -22.19 -12.85
N PRO A 384 -11.18 -20.96 -13.31
CA PRO A 384 -12.48 -20.58 -13.86
C PRO A 384 -12.80 -21.37 -15.15
N PRO A 385 -14.09 -21.47 -15.55
CA PRO A 385 -15.24 -20.89 -14.89
C PRO A 385 -15.65 -21.64 -13.62
N TYR A 386 -15.95 -20.89 -12.55
CA TYR A 386 -16.46 -21.45 -11.30
C TYR A 386 -17.99 -21.57 -11.32
N LYS A 387 -18.55 -22.39 -10.44
CA LYS A 387 -20.00 -22.40 -10.22
C LYS A 387 -20.41 -21.12 -9.46
N SER A 388 -21.15 -20.24 -10.14
CA SER A 388 -21.64 -18.96 -9.61
C SER A 388 -23.17 -18.85 -9.70
N LYS A 389 -23.76 -18.07 -8.78
CA LYS A 389 -25.18 -17.70 -8.87
C LYS A 389 -25.39 -16.76 -10.07
N LYS A 390 -26.39 -17.04 -10.91
CA LYS A 390 -26.74 -16.17 -12.04
C LYS A 390 -27.23 -14.81 -11.55
N ILE A 391 -26.89 -13.76 -12.29
CA ILE A 391 -27.45 -12.42 -12.06
C ILE A 391 -28.86 -12.40 -12.67
N PRO A 392 -29.91 -12.07 -11.89
CA PRO A 392 -31.27 -12.01 -12.40
C PRO A 392 -31.47 -10.78 -13.30
N ASN A 393 -32.51 -10.83 -14.13
CA ASN A 393 -33.07 -9.63 -14.73
C ASN A 393 -33.88 -8.89 -13.67
N VAL A 394 -33.58 -7.61 -13.45
CA VAL A 394 -34.21 -6.79 -12.42
C VAL A 394 -35.04 -5.66 -13.02
N SER A 395 -36.00 -5.18 -12.26
CA SER A 395 -36.74 -3.96 -12.62
C SER A 395 -35.81 -2.75 -12.67
N LYS A 396 -36.14 -1.79 -13.55
CA LYS A 396 -35.39 -0.53 -13.62
C LYS A 396 -35.53 0.23 -12.30
N CYS A 397 -34.40 0.65 -11.75
CA CYS A 397 -34.33 1.67 -10.70
C CYS A 397 -34.25 3.04 -11.38
N ASP A 398 -35.38 3.52 -11.89
CA ASP A 398 -35.47 4.87 -12.45
C ASP A 398 -35.38 5.96 -11.36
N ASP A 399 -35.39 7.22 -11.78
CA ASP A 399 -35.36 8.37 -10.89
C ASP A 399 -36.72 8.49 -10.17
N ASP A 400 -36.72 8.04 -8.92
CA ASP A 400 -37.83 8.01 -7.98
C ASP A 400 -37.97 9.34 -7.20
N GLY A 401 -37.22 10.38 -7.59
CA GLY A 401 -37.15 11.64 -6.86
C GLY A 401 -36.32 11.54 -5.57
N VAL A 402 -35.49 10.51 -5.43
CA VAL A 402 -34.61 10.31 -4.27
C VAL A 402 -33.51 11.38 -4.26
N ILE A 403 -33.43 12.11 -3.15
CA ILE A 403 -32.43 13.16 -2.91
C ILE A 403 -31.42 12.60 -1.89
N GLY A 404 -30.12 12.58 -2.22
CA GLY A 404 -29.09 12.23 -1.23
C GLY A 404 -27.89 11.46 -1.77
N GLY A 405 -27.37 10.55 -0.94
CA GLY A 405 -26.23 9.68 -1.22
C GLY A 405 -26.57 8.62 -2.27
N ILE A 406 -27.78 8.06 -2.25
CA ILE A 406 -28.27 7.11 -3.26
C ILE A 406 -28.24 7.72 -4.66
N LEU A 407 -28.71 8.96 -4.81
CA LEU A 407 -28.66 9.69 -6.09
C LEU A 407 -27.21 9.87 -6.58
N THR A 408 -26.29 10.16 -5.67
CA THR A 408 -24.86 10.22 -6.00
C THR A 408 -24.34 8.86 -6.50
N ILE A 409 -24.77 7.75 -5.89
CA ILE A 409 -24.40 6.41 -6.34
C ILE A 409 -24.93 6.14 -7.74
N LYS A 410 -26.23 6.41 -8.00
CA LYS A 410 -26.86 6.28 -9.32
C LYS A 410 -26.06 7.04 -10.39
N TYR A 411 -25.79 8.34 -10.18
CA TYR A 411 -25.02 9.13 -11.14
C TYR A 411 -23.60 8.64 -11.35
N SER A 412 -22.89 8.27 -10.28
CA SER A 412 -21.52 7.79 -10.39
C SER A 412 -21.43 6.43 -11.10
N MET A 413 -22.40 5.53 -10.89
CA MET A 413 -22.46 4.20 -11.52
C MET A 413 -23.02 4.22 -12.94
N GLN A 414 -23.66 5.31 -13.37
CA GLN A 414 -24.34 5.42 -14.64
C GLN A 414 -23.40 5.11 -15.82
N PRO A 415 -23.63 4.01 -16.58
CA PRO A 415 -22.84 3.71 -17.76
C PRO A 415 -23.27 4.59 -18.94
N ASN A 416 -22.48 4.58 -20.01
CA ASN A 416 -22.85 5.26 -21.26
C ASN A 416 -23.99 4.48 -21.95
N ARG A 417 -25.21 5.03 -21.90
CA ARG A 417 -26.44 4.43 -22.42
C ARG A 417 -27.09 5.35 -23.46
N ARG A 418 -27.67 4.78 -24.51
CA ARG A 418 -28.20 5.50 -25.68
C ARG A 418 -29.24 6.59 -25.37
N ASN A 419 -29.95 6.48 -24.24
CA ASN A 419 -31.04 7.38 -23.85
C ASN A 419 -30.74 8.22 -22.59
N TYR A 420 -29.46 8.30 -22.17
CA TYR A 420 -29.06 9.11 -21.02
C TYR A 420 -27.98 10.12 -21.45
N PRO A 421 -28.17 11.42 -21.21
CA PRO A 421 -27.30 12.46 -21.74
C PRO A 421 -25.90 12.48 -21.10
N CYS A 422 -25.77 11.91 -19.90
CA CYS A 422 -24.52 11.90 -19.12
C CYS A 422 -24.25 10.50 -18.55
N TYR A 423 -22.97 10.20 -18.33
CA TYR A 423 -22.47 9.03 -17.61
C TYR A 423 -21.61 9.47 -16.42
N GLY A 424 -21.43 8.58 -15.45
CA GLY A 424 -20.46 8.77 -14.37
C GLY A 424 -19.11 8.15 -14.71
N ASP A 425 -18.02 8.71 -14.20
CA ASP A 425 -16.66 8.20 -14.50
C ASP A 425 -16.48 6.73 -14.08
N PHE A 426 -16.98 6.37 -12.89
CA PHE A 426 -16.95 4.97 -12.45
C PHE A 426 -17.81 4.08 -13.36
N GLY A 427 -19.02 4.54 -13.70
CA GLY A 427 -19.91 3.83 -14.61
C GLY A 427 -19.30 3.58 -15.99
N ARG A 428 -18.64 4.58 -16.59
CA ARG A 428 -18.06 4.48 -17.94
C ARG A 428 -16.69 3.83 -17.98
N TYR A 429 -15.74 4.32 -17.17
CA TYR A 429 -14.33 3.98 -17.32
C TYR A 429 -13.88 2.80 -16.44
N VAL A 430 -14.68 2.41 -15.45
CA VAL A 430 -14.41 1.24 -14.59
C VAL A 430 -15.42 0.13 -14.88
N PHE A 431 -16.68 0.35 -14.54
CA PHE A 431 -17.74 -0.66 -14.57
C PHE A 431 -18.02 -1.14 -16.01
N GLN A 432 -18.42 -0.23 -16.90
CA GLN A 432 -18.72 -0.55 -18.29
C GLN A 432 -17.47 -0.99 -19.07
N ARG A 433 -16.30 -0.38 -18.83
CA ARG A 433 -15.04 -0.74 -19.51
C ARG A 433 -14.69 -2.21 -19.29
N ALA A 434 -14.64 -2.67 -18.04
CA ALA A 434 -14.27 -4.05 -17.72
C ALA A 434 -15.33 -5.05 -18.19
N LEU A 435 -16.62 -4.75 -18.01
CA LEU A 435 -17.70 -5.63 -18.45
C LEU A 435 -17.76 -5.74 -19.98
N ASN A 436 -17.44 -4.68 -20.71
CA ASN A 436 -17.40 -4.71 -22.18
C ASN A 436 -16.31 -5.61 -22.75
N SER A 437 -15.38 -6.12 -21.95
CA SER A 437 -14.44 -7.16 -22.38
C SER A 437 -15.10 -8.52 -22.57
N PHE A 438 -16.32 -8.71 -22.07
CA PHE A 438 -17.09 -9.95 -22.22
C PHE A 438 -18.16 -9.84 -23.32
N GLU A 439 -18.45 -10.98 -23.96
CA GLU A 439 -19.52 -11.11 -24.95
C GLU A 439 -20.91 -11.14 -24.31
N GLY A 440 -21.94 -10.69 -25.05
CA GLY A 440 -23.34 -10.89 -24.66
C GLY A 440 -23.82 -10.11 -23.42
N ILE A 441 -23.11 -9.05 -23.02
CA ILE A 441 -23.41 -8.31 -21.79
C ILE A 441 -24.59 -7.35 -21.96
N ASP A 442 -25.60 -7.51 -21.10
CA ASP A 442 -26.64 -6.51 -20.86
C ASP A 442 -26.19 -5.52 -19.78
N ILE A 443 -25.49 -4.47 -20.19
CA ILE A 443 -24.96 -3.45 -19.28
C ILE A 443 -26.07 -2.67 -18.55
N ASP A 444 -27.26 -2.58 -19.13
CA ASP A 444 -28.41 -1.87 -18.56
C ASP A 444 -28.93 -2.62 -17.33
N ASN A 445 -29.18 -3.92 -17.49
CA ASN A 445 -29.59 -4.79 -16.41
C ASN A 445 -28.52 -4.86 -15.30
N LEU A 446 -27.24 -4.97 -15.66
CA LEU A 446 -26.14 -5.03 -14.67
C LEU A 446 -26.03 -3.75 -13.84
N TYR A 447 -26.26 -2.58 -14.45
CA TYR A 447 -26.32 -1.32 -13.71
C TYR A 447 -27.48 -1.33 -12.69
N HIS A 448 -28.69 -1.70 -13.11
CA HIS A 448 -29.84 -1.74 -12.21
C HIS A 448 -29.67 -2.78 -11.10
N TYR A 449 -29.10 -3.94 -11.41
CA TYR A 449 -28.77 -4.96 -10.42
C TYR A 449 -27.75 -4.44 -9.40
N ALA A 450 -26.70 -3.74 -9.86
CA ALA A 450 -25.69 -3.17 -8.96
C ALA A 450 -26.31 -2.18 -7.96
N ILE A 451 -27.22 -1.31 -8.42
CA ILE A 451 -27.91 -0.35 -7.53
C ILE A 451 -28.79 -1.08 -6.50
N GLN A 452 -29.57 -2.08 -6.93
CA GLN A 452 -30.39 -2.87 -6.01
C GLN A 452 -29.55 -3.67 -5.02
N PHE A 453 -28.42 -4.24 -5.46
CA PHE A 453 -27.48 -4.95 -4.61
C PHE A 453 -26.91 -4.03 -3.51
N ILE A 454 -26.52 -2.80 -3.87
CA ILE A 454 -26.00 -1.81 -2.92
C ILE A 454 -27.05 -1.43 -1.86
N ILE A 455 -28.31 -1.25 -2.26
CA ILE A 455 -29.39 -0.83 -1.35
C ILE A 455 -29.87 -2.01 -0.49
N ASN A 456 -30.18 -3.14 -1.12
CA ASN A 456 -30.91 -4.24 -0.48
C ASN A 456 -29.98 -5.25 0.20
N GLU A 457 -28.80 -5.52 -0.37
CA GLU A 457 -27.88 -6.53 0.15
C GLU A 457 -26.76 -5.92 0.99
N LEU A 458 -26.20 -4.78 0.56
CA LEU A 458 -25.18 -4.06 1.35
C LEU A 458 -25.77 -3.10 2.38
N GLY A 459 -27.06 -2.75 2.25
CA GLY A 459 -27.79 -1.97 3.25
C GLY A 459 -27.46 -0.48 3.27
N TYR A 460 -27.10 0.12 2.12
CA TYR A 460 -26.87 1.56 2.04
C TYR A 460 -28.18 2.34 2.21
N THR A 461 -28.21 3.27 3.17
CA THR A 461 -29.31 4.23 3.33
C THR A 461 -28.78 5.66 3.46
N ASP A 462 -29.58 6.63 3.00
CA ASP A 462 -29.20 8.05 3.11
C ASP A 462 -29.11 8.51 4.56
N GLU A 463 -29.95 7.98 5.45
CA GLU A 463 -29.91 8.23 6.90
C GLU A 463 -28.53 7.89 7.50
N MET A 464 -27.94 6.77 7.08
CA MET A 464 -26.66 6.33 7.61
C MET A 464 -25.48 7.09 7.00
N PHE A 465 -25.50 7.34 5.68
CA PHE A 465 -24.27 7.68 4.95
C PHE A 465 -24.30 9.00 4.19
N ALA A 466 -25.46 9.57 3.84
CA ALA A 466 -25.51 10.72 2.93
C ALA A 466 -24.74 11.94 3.48
N ASN A 467 -24.83 12.20 4.79
CA ASN A 467 -24.11 13.31 5.44
C ASN A 467 -22.60 13.11 5.41
N TYR A 468 -22.12 11.89 5.71
CA TYR A 468 -20.71 11.55 5.63
C TYR A 468 -20.20 11.65 4.18
N ASP A 469 -20.89 11.02 3.23
CA ASP A 469 -20.54 11.04 1.81
C ASP A 469 -20.46 12.47 1.24
N LYS A 470 -21.37 13.35 1.69
CA LYS A 470 -21.36 14.77 1.33
C LYS A 470 -20.14 15.49 1.92
N SER A 471 -19.78 15.21 3.17
CA SER A 471 -18.60 15.81 3.83
C SER A 471 -17.30 15.48 3.10
N VAL A 472 -17.13 14.23 2.65
CA VAL A 472 -15.93 13.79 1.91
C VAL A 472 -15.78 14.53 0.57
N LYS A 473 -16.89 14.81 -0.14
CA LYS A 473 -16.87 15.53 -1.42
C LYS A 473 -16.34 16.97 -1.31
N PHE A 474 -16.63 17.67 -0.21
CA PHE A 474 -16.20 19.07 -0.03
C PHE A 474 -14.67 19.23 0.07
N TYR A 475 -13.93 18.19 0.43
CA TYR A 475 -12.47 18.22 0.54
C TYR A 475 -11.74 17.81 -0.74
N ASN A 476 -12.46 17.45 -1.82
CA ASN A 476 -11.89 16.84 -3.04
C ASN A 476 -11.78 17.79 -4.26
N PHE A 477 -11.48 19.08 -4.07
CA PHE A 477 -11.36 20.08 -5.17
C PHE A 477 -10.06 19.97 -6.02
N GLY A 478 -9.49 18.77 -6.19
CA GLY A 478 -8.26 18.53 -6.98
C GLY A 478 -8.43 17.50 -8.08
N ARG A 479 -7.64 17.60 -9.16
CA ARG A 479 -7.60 16.65 -10.31
C ARG A 479 -6.85 15.33 -10.03
N GLN A 480 -6.49 15.03 -8.78
CA GLN A 480 -5.87 13.74 -8.41
C GLN A 480 -6.96 12.72 -8.01
N PRO A 481 -6.76 11.41 -8.27
CA PRO A 481 -7.66 10.38 -7.77
C PRO A 481 -7.89 10.58 -6.27
N SER A 482 -9.14 10.77 -5.86
CA SER A 482 -9.47 11.13 -4.47
C SER A 482 -8.98 10.04 -3.53
N ARG A 483 -7.94 10.31 -2.73
CA ARG A 483 -7.44 9.36 -1.72
C ARG A 483 -8.54 9.00 -0.72
N ASN A 484 -9.49 9.90 -0.50
CA ASN A 484 -10.67 9.70 0.34
C ASN A 484 -11.93 9.41 -0.49
N GLU A 485 -12.30 8.13 -0.53
CA GLU A 485 -13.54 7.68 -1.14
C GLU A 485 -14.67 7.68 -0.10
N ARG A 486 -15.86 8.09 -0.56
CA ARG A 486 -17.11 8.03 0.20
C ARG A 486 -17.56 6.57 0.44
N ILE A 487 -18.40 6.29 1.45
CA ILE A 487 -18.89 4.92 1.72
C ILE A 487 -19.66 4.38 0.52
N GLY A 488 -20.45 5.22 -0.14
CA GLY A 488 -21.16 4.81 -1.35
C GLY A 488 -20.21 4.36 -2.48
N LYS A 489 -18.96 4.84 -2.54
CA LYS A 489 -17.96 4.39 -3.52
C LYS A 489 -17.35 3.04 -3.13
N LYS A 490 -17.11 2.79 -1.83
CA LYS A 490 -16.79 1.44 -1.33
C LYS A 490 -17.83 0.42 -1.79
N TYR A 491 -19.12 0.73 -1.68
CA TYR A 491 -20.19 -0.20 -2.06
C TYR A 491 -20.31 -0.39 -3.57
N GLN A 492 -19.96 0.63 -4.37
CA GLN A 492 -19.83 0.49 -5.82
C GLN A 492 -18.73 -0.50 -6.21
N TRP A 493 -17.57 -0.44 -5.56
CA TRP A 493 -16.48 -1.40 -5.78
C TRP A 493 -16.88 -2.83 -5.40
N ILE A 494 -17.53 -3.01 -4.24
CA ILE A 494 -18.04 -4.31 -3.80
C ILE A 494 -19.03 -4.89 -4.83
N ALA A 495 -20.01 -4.10 -5.27
CA ALA A 495 -20.98 -4.54 -6.28
C ALA A 495 -20.30 -4.86 -7.63
N PHE A 496 -19.32 -4.06 -8.04
CA PHE A 496 -18.57 -4.27 -9.28
C PHE A 496 -17.80 -5.58 -9.28
N TYR A 497 -16.96 -5.84 -8.28
CA TYR A 497 -16.18 -7.09 -8.21
C TYR A 497 -17.07 -8.32 -8.07
N ASN A 498 -18.21 -8.17 -7.41
CA ASN A 498 -19.21 -9.23 -7.27
C ASN A 498 -19.88 -9.60 -8.59
N ILE A 499 -20.29 -8.60 -9.37
CA ILE A 499 -20.88 -8.78 -10.69
C ILE A 499 -19.83 -9.38 -11.65
N LEU A 500 -18.63 -8.82 -11.67
CA LEU A 500 -17.59 -9.23 -12.60
C LEU A 500 -17.18 -10.69 -12.38
N ALA A 501 -17.09 -11.15 -11.13
CA ALA A 501 -16.83 -12.55 -10.78
C ALA A 501 -17.89 -13.52 -11.34
N ARG A 502 -19.17 -13.12 -11.38
CA ARG A 502 -20.25 -13.98 -11.91
C ARG A 502 -20.32 -13.93 -13.42
N ILE A 503 -20.02 -12.77 -14.01
CA ILE A 503 -19.93 -12.60 -15.47
C ILE A 503 -18.77 -13.41 -16.03
N SER A 504 -17.59 -13.39 -15.38
CA SER A 504 -16.42 -14.13 -15.82
C SER A 504 -16.62 -15.64 -15.86
N ASP A 505 -17.55 -16.17 -15.06
CA ASP A 505 -17.88 -17.60 -15.03
C ASP A 505 -18.92 -18.01 -16.08
N THR A 506 -19.66 -17.06 -16.64
CA THR A 506 -20.82 -17.35 -17.51
C THR A 506 -20.66 -16.85 -18.93
N GLN A 507 -19.79 -15.86 -19.16
CA GLN A 507 -19.56 -15.24 -20.45
C GLN A 507 -18.12 -15.44 -20.91
N LYS A 508 -17.92 -15.46 -22.23
CA LYS A 508 -16.60 -15.53 -22.86
C LYS A 508 -15.99 -14.14 -23.02
N LEU A 509 -14.67 -14.06 -23.07
CA LEU A 509 -13.97 -12.82 -23.40
C LEU A 509 -14.09 -12.55 -24.91
N LYS A 510 -14.20 -11.27 -25.27
CA LYS A 510 -14.12 -10.81 -26.66
C LYS A 510 -12.70 -11.02 -27.16
N SER A 511 -12.54 -11.75 -28.25
CA SER A 511 -11.25 -11.97 -28.90
C SER A 511 -10.68 -10.65 -29.47
N MET A 512 -9.51 -10.21 -28.99
CA MET A 512 -8.76 -9.09 -29.59
C MET A 512 -7.87 -9.51 -30.78
N ARG A 513 -7.58 -10.81 -30.96
CA ARG A 513 -6.76 -11.34 -32.06
C ARG A 513 -7.39 -12.61 -32.63
N ASN A 514 -7.63 -12.65 -33.94
CA ASN A 514 -8.26 -13.77 -34.64
C ASN A 514 -7.56 -15.10 -34.33
N ASN A 515 -8.22 -15.92 -33.50
CA ASN A 515 -8.33 -17.39 -33.54
C ASN A 515 -8.31 -18.04 -32.15
N SER A 516 -9.29 -17.69 -31.32
CA SER A 516 -10.06 -18.61 -30.45
C SER A 516 -10.89 -17.80 -29.46
N GLN A 517 -12.13 -18.21 -29.22
CA GLN A 517 -12.91 -17.66 -28.11
C GLN A 517 -12.26 -18.11 -26.80
N GLN A 518 -11.78 -17.16 -25.98
CA GLN A 518 -11.09 -17.48 -24.73
C GLN A 518 -12.03 -17.33 -23.52
N PHE A 519 -11.92 -18.28 -22.59
CA PHE A 519 -12.52 -18.17 -21.27
C PHE A 519 -11.62 -17.31 -20.38
N TYR A 520 -12.23 -16.60 -19.43
CA TYR A 520 -11.51 -15.86 -18.40
C TYR A 520 -10.58 -16.80 -17.61
N ASN A 521 -9.33 -16.39 -17.37
CA ASN A 521 -8.33 -17.20 -16.64
C ASN A 521 -7.76 -16.52 -15.38
N GLY A 522 -7.87 -15.20 -15.25
CA GLY A 522 -7.43 -14.44 -14.07
C GLY A 522 -7.51 -12.93 -14.28
N ALA A 523 -7.33 -12.15 -13.20
CA ALA A 523 -7.72 -10.73 -13.17
C ALA A 523 -6.82 -9.78 -13.99
N TRP A 524 -5.69 -10.28 -14.52
CA TRP A 524 -4.86 -9.55 -15.48
C TRP A 524 -5.62 -9.23 -16.77
N GLU A 525 -6.64 -10.02 -17.14
CA GLU A 525 -7.55 -9.76 -18.24
C GLU A 525 -9.00 -9.86 -17.72
N PRO A 526 -9.72 -8.73 -17.54
CA PRO A 526 -9.64 -7.49 -18.32
C PRO A 526 -8.93 -6.33 -17.61
N TYR A 527 -7.86 -6.61 -16.85
CA TYR A 527 -7.06 -5.61 -16.14
C TYR A 527 -7.84 -4.85 -15.06
N VAL A 528 -8.19 -5.56 -13.98
CA VAL A 528 -9.03 -5.04 -12.87
C VAL A 528 -8.35 -5.03 -11.51
N ARG A 529 -7.05 -5.33 -11.47
CA ARG A 529 -6.22 -5.31 -10.26
C ARG A 529 -5.94 -3.86 -9.87
N ASP A 530 -6.19 -3.52 -8.60
CA ASP A 530 -6.15 -2.13 -8.11
C ASP A 530 -5.04 -1.86 -7.07
N PHE A 531 -4.26 -2.88 -6.71
CA PHE A 531 -3.22 -2.85 -5.70
C PHE A 531 -2.27 -4.03 -5.87
N ASP A 532 -0.97 -3.80 -5.88
CA ASP A 532 0.02 -4.87 -5.96
C ASP A 532 0.49 -5.25 -4.56
N PRO A 533 0.09 -6.39 -3.97
CA PRO A 533 0.53 -6.79 -2.63
C PRO A 533 2.01 -7.20 -2.55
N THR A 534 2.68 -7.37 -3.68
CA THR A 534 4.04 -7.90 -3.78
C THR A 534 5.12 -6.83 -3.97
N LEU A 535 4.71 -5.59 -4.25
CA LEU A 535 5.59 -4.43 -4.44
C LEU A 535 5.52 -3.48 -3.23
N ASN A 536 6.65 -3.05 -2.66
CA ASN A 536 6.65 -2.02 -1.62
C ASN A 536 7.68 -0.93 -1.95
N ARG A 537 7.21 0.32 -2.06
CA ARG A 537 8.05 1.49 -2.43
C ARG A 537 9.24 1.71 -1.50
N HIS A 538 9.17 1.25 -0.25
CA HIS A 538 10.25 1.36 0.74
C HIS A 538 11.39 0.37 0.48
N PHE A 539 11.21 -0.59 -0.44
CA PHE A 539 12.15 -1.65 -0.76
C PHE A 539 12.55 -1.68 -2.24
N LEU A 540 12.53 -0.53 -2.93
CA LEU A 540 12.96 -0.43 -4.33
C LEU A 540 14.47 -0.24 -4.49
N VAL A 541 15.15 0.30 -3.47
CA VAL A 541 16.57 0.65 -3.54
C VAL A 541 17.34 -0.11 -2.46
N PRO A 542 18.23 -1.05 -2.84
CA PRO A 542 19.12 -1.73 -1.91
C PRO A 542 20.01 -0.76 -1.14
N ARG A 543 20.27 -1.05 0.14
CA ARG A 543 21.19 -0.25 0.97
C ARG A 543 22.66 -0.44 0.53
N ASP A 544 23.00 -1.66 0.13
CA ASP A 544 24.36 -2.06 -0.24
C ASP A 544 24.42 -2.35 -1.75
N LEU A 545 24.43 -1.29 -2.55
CA LEU A 545 24.60 -1.39 -4.01
C LEU A 545 26.09 -1.40 -4.40
N PRO A 546 26.47 -2.15 -5.44
CA PRO A 546 27.83 -2.11 -5.96
C PRO A 546 28.17 -0.72 -6.48
N LYS A 547 29.36 -0.22 -6.15
CA LYS A 547 29.86 1.06 -6.66
C LYS A 547 30.45 0.85 -8.05
N ILE A 548 29.64 1.08 -9.07
CA ILE A 548 30.03 0.93 -10.48
C ILE A 548 30.97 2.06 -10.90
N ASN A 549 32.12 1.71 -11.50
CA ASN A 549 33.04 2.67 -12.09
C ASN A 549 32.62 2.97 -13.53
N PHE A 550 32.01 4.14 -13.75
CA PHE A 550 31.65 4.59 -15.09
C PHE A 550 32.81 5.35 -15.76
N PRO A 551 32.92 5.28 -17.10
CA PRO A 551 33.78 6.18 -17.85
C PRO A 551 33.39 7.65 -17.60
N GLN A 552 34.38 8.55 -17.59
CA GLN A 552 34.11 9.98 -17.44
C GLN A 552 33.38 10.52 -18.68
N LEU A 553 32.24 11.20 -18.44
CA LEU A 553 31.50 11.90 -19.48
C LEU A 553 32.19 13.23 -19.81
N ASP A 554 33.03 13.21 -20.83
CA ASP A 554 33.70 14.40 -21.36
C ASP A 554 33.18 14.68 -22.77
N GLU A 555 31.99 15.26 -22.91
CA GLU A 555 31.41 15.59 -24.21
C GLU A 555 31.67 17.03 -24.61
N THR A 556 32.05 17.23 -25.87
CA THR A 556 32.35 18.55 -26.43
C THR A 556 31.16 19.11 -27.19
N PHE A 557 30.61 20.21 -26.69
CA PHE A 557 29.60 21.02 -27.36
C PHE A 557 30.23 22.21 -28.09
N ILE A 558 29.61 22.67 -29.18
CA ILE A 558 30.00 23.90 -29.86
C ILE A 558 29.33 25.13 -29.20
N SER A 559 29.79 26.33 -29.53
CA SER A 559 29.17 27.55 -29.00
C SER A 559 27.72 27.69 -29.47
N ARG A 560 26.81 28.00 -28.53
CA ARG A 560 25.36 28.18 -28.79
C ARG A 560 25.04 29.34 -29.74
N ASN A 561 25.97 30.30 -29.87
CA ASN A 561 25.82 31.48 -30.72
C ASN A 561 26.35 31.29 -32.14
N VAL A 562 26.70 30.06 -32.52
CA VAL A 562 27.16 29.73 -33.87
C VAL A 562 26.07 30.07 -34.88
N LYS A 563 26.41 30.93 -35.84
CA LYS A 563 25.51 31.33 -36.94
C LYS A 563 25.80 30.58 -38.23
N ASP A 564 26.99 29.97 -38.36
CA ASP A 564 27.38 29.26 -39.56
C ASP A 564 26.94 27.79 -39.53
N LEU A 565 26.19 27.38 -40.55
CA LEU A 565 25.71 26.00 -40.70
C LEU A 565 26.86 24.99 -40.89
N LYS A 566 28.05 25.45 -41.30
CA LYS A 566 29.20 24.58 -41.56
C LYS A 566 29.74 24.00 -40.26
N SER A 567 29.92 24.81 -39.21
CA SER A 567 30.37 24.35 -37.89
C SER A 567 29.34 23.43 -37.24
N ILE A 568 28.05 23.74 -37.38
CA ILE A 568 26.97 22.87 -36.87
C ILE A 568 27.01 21.51 -37.57
N ARG A 569 27.08 21.48 -38.91
CA ARG A 569 27.21 20.22 -39.68
C ARG A 569 28.48 19.45 -39.35
N GLN A 570 29.60 20.14 -39.11
CA GLN A 570 30.86 19.49 -38.73
C GLN A 570 30.74 18.84 -37.36
N TRP A 571 30.13 19.51 -36.38
CA TRP A 571 29.87 18.95 -35.07
C TRP A 571 28.92 17.75 -35.16
N LEU A 572 27.81 17.88 -35.90
CA LEU A 572 26.85 16.80 -36.14
C LEU A 572 27.54 15.53 -36.69
N LYS A 573 28.45 15.69 -37.65
CA LYS A 573 29.19 14.57 -38.26
C LYS A 573 30.33 13.99 -37.41
N THR A 574 30.78 14.71 -36.39
CA THR A 574 31.86 14.23 -35.51
C THR A 574 31.28 13.27 -34.47
N PRO A 575 31.81 12.03 -34.35
CA PRO A 575 31.37 11.10 -33.32
C PRO A 575 31.42 11.73 -31.93
N ALA A 576 30.37 11.53 -31.13
CA ALA A 576 30.44 11.85 -29.70
C ALA A 576 31.47 10.92 -29.02
N ASN A 577 32.08 11.39 -27.93
CA ASN A 577 33.10 10.64 -27.22
C ASN A 577 32.54 9.34 -26.63
N PHE A 578 31.32 9.36 -26.08
CA PHE A 578 30.65 8.16 -25.58
C PHE A 578 30.09 7.26 -26.69
N PHE A 579 29.85 7.76 -27.91
CA PHE A 579 29.55 6.86 -29.05
C PHE A 579 30.79 6.03 -29.42
N SER A 580 31.97 6.66 -29.39
CA SER A 580 33.24 6.02 -29.76
C SER A 580 33.75 5.04 -28.71
N SER A 581 33.43 5.28 -27.44
CA SER A 581 33.81 4.45 -26.29
C SER A 581 32.66 3.62 -25.72
N PHE A 582 31.57 3.42 -26.48
CA PHE A 582 30.34 2.84 -25.94
C PHE A 582 30.51 1.45 -25.31
N ASN A 583 31.50 0.67 -25.76
CA ASN A 583 31.86 -0.64 -25.18
C ASN A 583 32.15 -0.57 -23.67
N SER A 584 32.78 0.51 -23.19
CA SER A 584 33.12 0.68 -21.77
C SER A 584 31.94 1.13 -20.90
N TYR A 585 30.80 1.46 -21.50
CA TYR A 585 29.54 1.69 -20.81
C TYR A 585 28.68 0.42 -20.73
N LEU A 586 28.81 -0.47 -21.72
CA LEU A 586 28.12 -1.76 -21.72
C LEU A 586 28.80 -2.83 -20.86
N LEU A 587 30.12 -2.74 -20.64
CA LEU A 587 30.89 -3.60 -19.75
C LEU A 587 31.66 -2.74 -18.74
N VAL A 588 31.22 -2.76 -17.49
CA VAL A 588 31.75 -1.96 -16.39
C VAL A 588 32.25 -2.85 -15.26
N GLU A 589 33.08 -2.29 -14.37
CA GLU A 589 33.61 -2.98 -13.20
C GLU A 589 33.24 -2.19 -11.93
N ASP A 590 32.88 -2.89 -10.87
CA ASP A 590 32.65 -2.26 -9.56
C ASP A 590 33.96 -2.10 -8.76
N THR A 591 33.88 -1.45 -7.61
CA THR A 591 35.05 -1.25 -6.73
C THR A 591 35.61 -2.54 -6.13
N ASP A 592 34.85 -3.63 -6.17
CA ASP A 592 35.23 -4.93 -5.61
C ASP A 592 35.80 -5.87 -6.69
N GLY A 593 35.89 -5.40 -7.93
CA GLY A 593 36.45 -6.12 -9.08
C GLY A 593 35.43 -6.98 -9.83
N ASN A 594 34.13 -6.93 -9.49
CA ASN A 594 33.12 -7.67 -10.24
C ASN A 594 32.79 -6.94 -11.54
N LYS A 595 32.68 -7.72 -12.63
CA LYS A 595 32.32 -7.20 -13.96
C LYS A 595 30.81 -7.31 -14.18
N TRP A 596 30.24 -6.24 -14.71
CA TRP A 596 28.82 -6.09 -14.96
C TRP A 596 28.56 -5.76 -16.43
N VAL A 597 27.62 -6.48 -17.03
CA VAL A 597 27.17 -6.26 -18.41
C VAL A 597 25.82 -5.53 -18.38
N SER A 598 25.71 -4.47 -19.16
CA SER A 598 24.46 -3.73 -19.37
C SER A 598 23.66 -4.36 -20.51
N LEU A 599 22.49 -4.93 -20.20
CA LEU A 599 21.56 -5.53 -21.17
C LEU A 599 20.62 -4.51 -21.83
N TYR A 600 20.50 -3.35 -21.21
CA TYR A 600 19.83 -2.17 -21.72
C TYR A 600 20.62 -0.97 -21.23
N TYR A 601 20.87 0.01 -22.08
CA TYR A 601 21.54 1.25 -21.67
C TYR A 601 20.88 2.45 -22.36
N TYR A 602 20.67 3.54 -21.63
CA TYR A 602 20.29 4.84 -22.18
C TYR A 602 21.12 5.94 -21.53
N ILE A 603 21.60 6.88 -22.33
CA ILE A 603 22.27 8.07 -21.82
C ILE A 603 21.95 9.28 -22.68
N GLU A 604 21.88 10.42 -22.02
CA GLU A 604 21.60 11.71 -22.65
C GLU A 604 22.43 12.79 -21.96
N THR A 605 22.98 13.70 -22.76
CA THR A 605 23.63 14.91 -22.29
C THR A 605 23.17 16.11 -23.11
N LYS A 606 23.06 17.26 -22.45
CA LYS A 606 22.53 18.49 -23.05
C LYS A 606 23.39 19.69 -22.71
N ASP A 607 23.51 20.59 -23.67
CA ASP A 607 23.98 21.95 -23.47
C ASP A 607 22.82 22.93 -23.69
N GLN A 608 22.15 23.32 -22.61
CA GLN A 608 20.95 24.18 -22.63
C GLN A 608 21.11 25.43 -21.75
N PRO A 609 20.45 26.58 -22.05
CA PRO A 609 20.45 27.75 -21.18
C PRO A 609 19.65 27.53 -19.90
N ASN A 610 19.99 28.27 -18.84
CA ASN A 610 19.29 28.22 -17.55
C ASN A 610 17.85 28.76 -17.61
N THR A 611 17.50 29.50 -18.66
CA THR A 611 16.16 30.07 -18.88
C THR A 611 15.42 29.25 -19.92
N ILE A 612 14.36 28.56 -19.50
CA ILE A 612 13.42 27.90 -20.41
C ILE A 612 12.50 28.99 -20.98
N ASN A 613 12.30 28.99 -22.30
CA ASN A 613 11.33 29.87 -22.93
C ASN A 613 9.95 29.20 -22.86
N ASP A 614 8.95 29.82 -22.23
CA ASP A 614 7.62 29.21 -22.07
C ASP A 614 6.88 29.01 -23.42
N ASP A 615 7.28 29.75 -24.47
CA ASP A 615 6.66 29.69 -25.79
C ASP A 615 7.18 28.56 -26.70
N PHE A 616 8.35 27.98 -26.39
CA PHE A 616 8.98 26.92 -27.21
C PHE A 616 9.61 25.81 -26.36
N PRO A 617 9.52 24.53 -26.78
CA PRO A 617 10.05 23.40 -26.00
C PRO A 617 11.59 23.34 -25.91
N PHE A 618 12.31 24.21 -26.63
CA PHE A 618 13.77 24.27 -26.65
C PHE A 618 14.25 25.69 -26.99
N ASN A 619 15.49 26.00 -26.62
CA ASN A 619 16.13 27.28 -26.92
C ASN A 619 17.03 27.19 -28.16
N ARG A 620 17.19 28.30 -28.89
CA ARG A 620 18.18 28.38 -29.98
C ARG A 620 19.59 28.10 -29.45
N GLY A 621 20.31 27.24 -30.16
CA GLY A 621 21.68 26.85 -29.82
C GLY A 621 21.75 25.78 -28.74
N GLU A 622 20.62 25.31 -28.23
CA GLU A 622 20.57 24.11 -27.41
C GLU A 622 21.10 22.91 -28.19
N GLN A 623 21.88 22.07 -27.54
CA GLN A 623 22.46 20.87 -28.12
C GLN A 623 22.11 19.66 -27.25
N GLN A 624 21.81 18.54 -27.90
CA GLN A 624 21.50 17.29 -27.22
C GLN A 624 22.25 16.15 -27.92
N ILE A 625 22.84 15.26 -27.12
CA ILE A 625 23.42 14.01 -27.58
C ILE A 625 22.77 12.91 -26.75
N TRP A 626 22.16 11.92 -27.39
CA TRP A 626 21.58 10.78 -26.70
C TRP A 626 21.91 9.48 -27.44
N CYS A 627 22.00 8.37 -26.70
CA CYS A 627 21.95 7.04 -27.30
C CYS A 627 21.22 6.04 -26.42
N MET A 628 20.86 4.93 -27.04
CA MET A 628 20.26 3.76 -26.42
C MET A 628 20.89 2.51 -27.02
N ALA A 629 21.08 1.49 -26.19
CA ALA A 629 21.41 0.14 -26.62
C ALA A 629 20.44 -0.87 -26.00
N GLN A 630 19.91 -1.75 -26.85
CA GLN A 630 18.99 -2.82 -26.45
C GLN A 630 19.64 -4.17 -26.73
N GLY A 631 19.72 -5.02 -25.71
CA GLY A 631 20.32 -6.35 -25.81
C GLY A 631 19.33 -7.42 -26.29
N TYR A 632 19.85 -8.36 -27.07
CA TYR A 632 19.12 -9.50 -27.63
C TYR A 632 19.98 -10.77 -27.56
N PHE A 633 19.32 -11.91 -27.42
CA PHE A 633 19.92 -13.23 -27.62
C PHE A 633 19.61 -13.77 -29.00
N VAL A 634 20.54 -14.57 -29.52
CA VAL A 634 20.43 -15.35 -30.75
C VAL A 634 21.23 -16.64 -30.59
N ASN A 635 20.85 -17.70 -31.31
CA ASN A 635 21.67 -18.91 -31.33
C ASN A 635 23.06 -18.60 -31.90
N GLU A 636 24.09 -19.18 -31.31
CA GLU A 636 25.48 -18.92 -31.70
C GLU A 636 25.74 -19.21 -33.19
N ASP A 637 25.17 -20.30 -33.70
CA ASP A 637 25.31 -20.72 -35.11
C ASP A 637 24.61 -19.75 -36.09
N GLU A 638 23.60 -19.00 -35.64
CA GLU A 638 22.83 -18.06 -36.46
C GLU A 638 23.42 -16.65 -36.44
N PHE A 639 24.27 -16.34 -35.44
CA PHE A 639 24.77 -14.99 -35.21
C PHE A 639 25.60 -14.45 -36.38
N VAL A 640 26.41 -15.29 -37.03
CA VAL A 640 27.26 -14.86 -38.16
C VAL A 640 26.41 -14.34 -39.32
N LEU A 641 25.28 -14.99 -39.59
CA LEU A 641 24.35 -14.58 -40.64
C LEU A 641 23.63 -13.28 -40.26
N LEU A 642 23.09 -13.24 -39.03
CA LEU A 642 22.38 -12.07 -38.52
C LEU A 642 23.28 -10.82 -38.49
N LYS A 643 24.51 -10.96 -38.01
CA LYS A 643 25.51 -9.90 -37.93
C LYS A 643 25.76 -9.25 -39.29
N ARG A 644 25.92 -10.04 -40.35
CA ARG A 644 26.19 -9.54 -41.71
C ARG A 644 25.06 -8.66 -42.25
N ASP A 645 23.81 -8.98 -41.91
CA ASP A 645 22.64 -8.18 -42.32
C ASP A 645 22.50 -6.93 -41.45
N LEU A 646 22.61 -7.06 -40.12
CA LEU A 646 22.38 -5.97 -39.18
C LEU A 646 23.49 -4.90 -39.16
N GLU A 647 24.74 -5.23 -39.50
CA GLU A 647 25.88 -4.30 -39.46
C GLU A 647 25.77 -3.06 -40.37
N GLN A 648 24.86 -3.11 -41.35
CA GLN A 648 24.64 -2.05 -42.34
C GLN A 648 23.28 -1.36 -42.19
N ARG A 649 22.51 -1.69 -41.13
CA ARG A 649 21.15 -1.18 -40.93
C ARG A 649 21.14 0.06 -40.05
N ASN A 650 20.17 0.95 -40.31
CA ASN A 650 19.82 2.07 -39.43
C ASN A 650 18.66 1.66 -38.53
N PHE A 651 18.79 1.81 -37.21
CA PHE A 651 17.81 1.35 -36.22
C PHE A 651 16.93 2.46 -35.62
N LEU A 652 17.13 3.74 -35.96
CA LEU A 652 16.39 4.86 -35.37
C LEU A 652 14.88 4.82 -35.62
N GLY A 653 14.45 4.19 -36.70
CA GLY A 653 13.03 3.94 -36.99
C GLY A 653 12.32 2.97 -36.05
N ARG A 654 13.04 2.37 -35.07
CA ARG A 654 12.51 1.36 -34.13
C ARG A 654 11.73 0.24 -34.81
N TRP A 655 12.19 -0.14 -36.00
CA TRP A 655 11.56 -1.16 -36.82
C TRP A 655 11.91 -2.58 -36.36
N PHE A 656 12.89 -2.76 -35.47
CA PHE A 656 13.32 -4.05 -34.92
C PHE A 656 12.47 -4.47 -33.71
N ALA A 657 12.69 -5.69 -33.20
CA ALA A 657 11.96 -6.23 -32.05
C ALA A 657 12.08 -5.33 -30.81
N GLU A 658 10.97 -4.85 -30.26
CA GLU A 658 10.97 -4.10 -28.99
C GLU A 658 10.69 -5.05 -27.80
N PRO A 659 11.31 -4.82 -26.62
CA PRO A 659 10.98 -5.58 -25.42
C PRO A 659 9.51 -5.36 -25.03
N GLN A 660 8.86 -6.45 -24.62
CA GLN A 660 7.48 -6.40 -24.15
C GLN A 660 7.39 -5.62 -22.82
N LYS A 661 6.23 -5.01 -22.58
CA LYS A 661 5.91 -4.32 -21.32
C LYS A 661 4.98 -5.20 -20.49
N ALA A 662 5.25 -5.31 -19.20
CA ALA A 662 4.38 -5.97 -18.24
C ALA A 662 3.66 -4.94 -17.39
N TYR A 663 2.38 -4.74 -17.65
CA TYR A 663 1.54 -3.84 -16.86
C TYR A 663 0.44 -4.59 -16.09
N GLU A 664 0.05 -5.78 -16.56
CA GLU A 664 -1.08 -6.56 -16.03
C GLU A 664 -0.74 -7.46 -14.82
N LEU A 665 0.54 -7.71 -14.58
CA LEU A 665 1.03 -8.61 -13.53
C LEU A 665 1.40 -7.85 -12.26
N PHE A 666 1.27 -8.50 -11.12
CA PHE A 666 1.96 -8.05 -9.91
C PHE A 666 3.47 -8.24 -10.04
N ASN A 667 4.28 -7.41 -9.39
CA ASN A 667 5.74 -7.44 -9.49
C ASN A 667 6.32 -8.84 -9.29
N ARG A 668 6.00 -9.49 -8.16
CA ARG A 668 6.54 -10.83 -7.84
C ARG A 668 5.70 -11.97 -8.41
N GLU A 669 4.70 -11.69 -9.23
CA GLU A 669 4.08 -12.68 -10.09
C GLU A 669 4.99 -13.00 -11.30
N TYR A 670 5.78 -12.01 -11.71
CA TYR A 670 6.85 -12.18 -12.69
C TYR A 670 7.97 -13.08 -12.09
N ALA A 671 8.35 -14.21 -12.68
CA ALA A 671 7.95 -14.79 -13.96
C ALA A 671 7.43 -16.24 -13.82
N TRP A 672 6.67 -16.55 -12.77
CA TRP A 672 6.29 -17.94 -12.47
C TRP A 672 4.81 -18.26 -12.72
N SER A 673 3.95 -17.24 -12.79
CA SER A 673 2.50 -17.46 -12.80
C SER A 673 1.92 -17.89 -14.13
N LEU A 674 0.67 -18.35 -14.09
CA LEU A 674 -0.15 -18.54 -15.29
C LEU A 674 -0.35 -17.23 -16.06
N GLY A 675 -0.52 -16.10 -15.37
CA GLY A 675 -0.64 -14.78 -16.00
C GLY A 675 0.60 -14.43 -16.83
N TYR A 676 1.80 -14.70 -16.30
CA TYR A 676 3.05 -14.54 -17.05
C TYR A 676 3.06 -15.37 -18.34
N ASN A 677 2.76 -16.67 -18.24
CA ASN A 677 2.76 -17.54 -19.41
C ASN A 677 1.69 -17.15 -20.45
N THR A 678 0.56 -16.60 -20.00
CA THR A 678 -0.53 -16.14 -20.87
C THR A 678 -0.12 -14.90 -21.67
N ILE A 679 0.57 -13.95 -21.04
CA ILE A 679 0.94 -12.67 -21.65
C ILE A 679 2.26 -12.78 -22.43
N PHE A 680 3.26 -13.46 -21.86
CA PHE A 680 4.65 -13.47 -22.33
C PHE A 680 5.09 -14.81 -22.93
N GLY A 681 4.22 -15.83 -23.01
CA GLY A 681 4.59 -17.20 -23.42
C GLY A 681 5.24 -17.36 -24.80
N GLN A 682 5.24 -16.30 -25.62
CA GLN A 682 6.10 -16.20 -26.80
C GLN A 682 7.37 -15.39 -26.47
N HIS A 683 8.51 -16.08 -26.37
CA HIS A 683 9.79 -15.48 -25.98
C HIS A 683 10.74 -15.19 -27.14
N TRP A 684 10.60 -15.96 -28.22
CA TRP A 684 11.41 -15.84 -29.42
C TRP A 684 10.59 -15.25 -30.56
N PHE A 685 11.22 -14.38 -31.31
CA PHE A 685 10.65 -13.78 -32.51
C PHE A 685 11.46 -14.20 -33.72
N ASP A 686 10.75 -14.53 -34.80
CA ASP A 686 11.37 -14.83 -36.09
C ASP A 686 11.73 -13.52 -36.79
N TYR A 687 12.98 -13.41 -37.23
CA TYR A 687 13.49 -12.32 -38.06
C TYR A 687 13.89 -12.86 -39.43
N GLU A 688 13.33 -12.29 -40.48
CA GLU A 688 13.69 -12.61 -41.85
C GLU A 688 14.90 -11.76 -42.30
N ILE A 689 16.01 -12.42 -42.64
CA ILE A 689 17.22 -11.76 -43.12
C ILE A 689 16.90 -10.96 -44.39
N GLY A 690 17.33 -9.69 -44.41
CA GLY A 690 17.07 -8.79 -45.52
C GLY A 690 15.79 -7.97 -45.37
N SER A 691 14.93 -8.26 -44.39
CA SER A 691 13.66 -7.54 -44.20
C SER A 691 13.87 -6.12 -43.65
N ASP A 692 13.18 -5.16 -44.26
CA ASP A 692 13.07 -3.77 -43.79
C ASP A 692 12.02 -3.60 -42.67
N ASN A 693 11.19 -4.61 -42.42
CA ASN A 693 10.13 -4.58 -41.43
C ASN A 693 10.18 -5.81 -40.53
N PHE A 694 10.17 -5.59 -39.22
CA PHE A 694 9.99 -6.68 -38.28
C PHE A 694 8.51 -7.08 -38.22
N THR A 695 8.15 -8.17 -38.89
CA THR A 695 6.85 -8.79 -38.70
C THR A 695 6.95 -9.70 -37.48
N GLY A 696 6.65 -9.16 -36.29
CA GLY A 696 6.68 -9.92 -35.02
C GLY A 696 5.62 -11.03 -34.91
N THR A 697 5.30 -11.70 -36.01
CA THR A 697 4.25 -12.70 -36.16
C THR A 697 4.85 -14.05 -36.51
N THR A 698 4.61 -15.04 -35.66
CA THR A 698 5.01 -16.45 -35.86
C THR A 698 4.08 -17.24 -36.79
N ASN A 699 3.11 -16.62 -37.48
CA ASN A 699 2.13 -17.37 -38.29
C ASN A 699 1.34 -16.57 -39.35
N SER A 700 1.87 -15.47 -39.90
CA SER A 700 1.30 -14.92 -41.14
C SER A 700 2.03 -15.53 -42.32
N GLU A 701 1.29 -16.18 -43.22
CA GLU A 701 1.72 -16.71 -44.52
C GLU A 701 2.94 -15.97 -45.08
N ILE A 702 4.14 -16.48 -44.76
CA ILE A 702 5.38 -15.95 -45.32
C ILE A 702 5.25 -16.20 -46.81
N LYS A 703 5.11 -15.13 -47.58
CA LYS A 703 5.07 -15.16 -49.04
C LYS A 703 6.43 -15.64 -49.54
N ASN A 704 6.57 -16.96 -49.62
CA ASN A 704 7.36 -17.71 -50.58
C ASN A 704 8.53 -16.93 -51.22
N THR A 705 9.64 -16.74 -50.50
CA THR A 705 10.94 -16.39 -51.11
C THR A 705 12.11 -16.96 -50.28
N LYS A 706 13.26 -17.12 -50.93
CA LYS A 706 14.50 -17.82 -50.52
C LYS A 706 15.26 -17.23 -49.31
N SER A 707 14.62 -16.51 -48.41
CA SER A 707 15.23 -15.80 -47.28
C SER A 707 15.45 -16.73 -46.07
N SER A 708 16.57 -16.55 -45.37
CA SER A 708 16.87 -17.29 -44.13
C SER A 708 16.18 -16.61 -42.95
N ILE A 709 15.66 -17.40 -42.01
CA ILE A 709 15.00 -16.91 -40.80
C ILE A 709 15.93 -17.17 -39.61
N VAL A 710 16.11 -16.16 -38.76
CA VAL A 710 16.87 -16.24 -37.50
C VAL A 710 15.94 -15.92 -36.34
N ARG A 711 16.14 -16.58 -35.19
CA ARG A 711 15.35 -16.29 -33.99
C ARG A 711 16.10 -15.40 -33.04
N ILE A 712 15.41 -14.38 -32.55
CA ILE A 712 15.94 -13.43 -31.57
C ILE A 712 15.03 -13.33 -30.34
N MET A 713 15.63 -13.01 -29.20
CA MET A 713 14.91 -12.78 -27.95
C MET A 713 15.45 -11.52 -27.26
N PRO A 714 14.64 -10.47 -27.03
CA PRO A 714 15.01 -9.37 -26.16
C PRO A 714 15.43 -9.88 -24.78
N THR A 715 16.49 -9.34 -24.20
CA THR A 715 17.09 -9.86 -22.96
C THR A 715 16.29 -9.53 -21.70
N TYR A 716 15.31 -8.61 -21.78
CA TYR A 716 14.57 -8.10 -20.64
C TYR A 716 13.10 -7.80 -20.95
N THR A 717 12.34 -7.48 -19.91
CA THR A 717 10.95 -6.98 -19.97
C THR A 717 10.85 -5.74 -19.11
N ARG A 718 10.07 -4.75 -19.56
CA ARG A 718 9.83 -3.52 -18.81
C ARG A 718 8.59 -3.71 -17.93
N CYS A 719 8.79 -3.88 -16.62
CA CYS A 719 7.70 -3.91 -15.66
C CYS A 719 7.22 -2.48 -15.39
N ILE A 720 5.90 -2.27 -15.41
CA ILE A 720 5.27 -0.97 -15.21
C ILE A 720 4.07 -1.15 -14.28
N TRP A 721 4.12 -0.51 -13.12
CA TRP A 721 2.99 -0.42 -12.21
C TRP A 721 2.51 1.04 -12.12
N GLU A 722 1.45 1.34 -12.87
CA GLU A 722 0.88 2.69 -13.01
C GLU A 722 -0.56 2.83 -12.49
N GLU A 723 -1.06 1.83 -11.75
CA GLU A 723 -2.44 1.79 -11.27
C GLU A 723 -2.85 2.97 -10.41
N GLU A 724 -3.80 3.78 -10.87
CA GLU A 724 -4.23 5.02 -10.21
C GLU A 724 -4.90 4.77 -8.85
N TYR A 725 -5.43 3.55 -8.65
CA TYR A 725 -6.16 3.14 -7.45
C TYR A 725 -5.28 2.51 -6.36
N ASP A 726 -3.99 2.27 -6.65
CA ASP A 726 -2.99 1.86 -5.67
C ASP A 726 -2.41 3.11 -5.00
N ALA A 727 -2.90 3.40 -3.80
CA ALA A 727 -2.51 4.57 -3.03
C ALA A 727 -1.22 4.35 -2.23
N SER A 728 -0.64 3.15 -2.22
CA SER A 728 0.64 2.89 -1.55
C SER A 728 1.84 3.49 -2.28
N LYS A 729 1.68 3.86 -3.56
CA LYS A 729 2.67 4.57 -4.38
C LYS A 729 2.32 6.04 -4.60
N SER A 730 3.34 6.87 -4.77
CA SER A 730 3.15 8.30 -5.10
C SER A 730 3.16 8.58 -6.61
N ASN A 731 3.91 7.79 -7.39
CA ASN A 731 4.10 7.91 -8.83
C ASN A 731 4.12 6.52 -9.47
N ARG A 732 4.13 6.46 -10.81
CA ARG A 732 4.41 5.22 -11.56
C ARG A 732 5.74 4.61 -11.11
N ILE A 733 5.76 3.30 -10.91
CA ILE A 733 6.98 2.51 -10.69
C ILE A 733 7.24 1.74 -11.98
N ALA A 734 8.45 1.86 -12.53
CA ALA A 734 8.84 1.09 -13.71
C ALA A 734 10.33 0.77 -13.65
N PHE A 735 10.68 -0.44 -14.06
CA PHE A 735 12.06 -0.93 -14.11
C PHE A 735 12.16 -2.07 -15.10
N ASN A 736 13.37 -2.33 -15.60
CA ASN A 736 13.64 -3.49 -16.43
C ASN A 736 13.96 -4.70 -15.55
N ILE A 737 13.52 -5.88 -15.97
CA ILE A 737 13.84 -7.15 -15.31
C ILE A 737 14.22 -8.20 -16.35
N LEU A 738 15.11 -9.12 -15.99
CA LEU A 738 15.53 -10.22 -16.87
C LEU A 738 14.34 -11.06 -17.34
N ARG A 739 14.47 -11.71 -18.49
CA ARG A 739 13.46 -12.68 -18.98
C ARG A 739 13.45 -13.94 -18.11
N LYS A 740 12.28 -14.61 -18.07
CA LYS A 740 12.08 -15.88 -17.36
C LYS A 740 13.17 -16.90 -17.64
N ASP A 741 13.53 -17.07 -18.91
CA ASP A 741 14.50 -18.08 -19.35
C ASP A 741 15.84 -17.95 -18.63
N ILE A 742 16.30 -16.71 -18.37
CA ILE A 742 17.53 -16.46 -17.61
C ILE A 742 17.29 -16.68 -16.11
N ILE A 743 16.17 -16.14 -15.59
CA ILE A 743 15.80 -16.24 -14.16
C ILE A 743 15.72 -17.70 -13.73
N ASP A 744 15.02 -18.54 -14.49
CA ASP A 744 14.83 -19.95 -14.20
C ASP A 744 16.14 -20.73 -14.33
N HIS A 745 16.94 -20.48 -15.39
CA HIS A 745 18.20 -21.19 -15.61
C HIS A 745 19.25 -20.90 -14.52
N LEU A 746 19.30 -19.65 -14.06
CA LEU A 746 20.23 -19.21 -13.01
C LEU A 746 19.63 -19.29 -11.60
N GLU A 747 18.41 -19.83 -11.46
CA GLU A 747 17.68 -19.96 -10.20
C GLU A 747 17.61 -18.65 -9.40
N LEU A 748 17.31 -17.54 -10.08
CA LEU A 748 17.29 -16.21 -9.49
C LEU A 748 15.96 -15.90 -8.83
N GLU A 749 16.02 -15.14 -7.75
CA GLU A 749 14.83 -14.68 -7.03
C GLU A 749 14.95 -13.23 -6.55
N GLN A 750 13.80 -12.56 -6.41
CA GLN A 750 13.73 -11.29 -5.70
C GLN A 750 13.71 -11.55 -4.18
N LYS A 751 14.67 -11.00 -3.44
CA LYS A 751 14.76 -11.13 -1.97
C LYS A 751 14.09 -9.94 -1.27
N VAL A 752 14.84 -9.17 -0.49
CA VAL A 752 14.31 -8.02 0.26
C VAL A 752 13.88 -6.90 -0.67
N TYR A 753 14.65 -6.65 -1.73
CA TYR A 753 14.45 -5.51 -2.63
C TYR A 753 13.74 -5.93 -3.92
N ASP A 754 12.70 -5.17 -4.26
CA ASP A 754 11.91 -5.37 -5.47
C ASP A 754 12.70 -4.91 -6.70
N GLY A 755 12.62 -5.66 -7.81
CA GLY A 755 13.36 -5.40 -9.05
C GLY A 755 14.84 -5.80 -9.02
N CYS A 756 15.36 -6.31 -7.89
CA CYS A 756 16.71 -6.86 -7.77
C CYS A 756 16.67 -8.39 -7.71
N LEU A 757 17.52 -9.05 -8.49
CA LEU A 757 17.60 -10.50 -8.58
C LEU A 757 18.86 -11.02 -7.93
N TYR A 758 18.70 -12.01 -7.06
CA TYR A 758 19.75 -12.63 -6.28
C TYR A 758 19.87 -14.11 -6.61
N SER A 759 21.08 -14.65 -6.51
CA SER A 759 21.29 -16.09 -6.56
C SER A 759 20.78 -16.78 -5.27
N THR A 760 20.69 -18.10 -5.33
CA THR A 760 20.36 -18.95 -4.16
C THR A 760 21.31 -18.70 -2.97
N ASN A 761 22.58 -18.40 -3.25
CA ASN A 761 23.59 -18.04 -2.24
C ASN A 761 23.46 -16.60 -1.71
N GLY A 762 22.56 -15.79 -2.25
CA GLY A 762 22.31 -14.41 -1.82
C GLY A 762 23.21 -13.35 -2.44
N GLU A 763 23.95 -13.68 -3.49
CA GLU A 763 24.71 -12.69 -4.26
C GLU A 763 23.77 -11.88 -5.15
N LEU A 764 23.99 -10.56 -5.27
CA LEU A 764 23.26 -9.73 -6.23
C LEU A 764 23.75 -10.06 -7.65
N VAL A 765 22.84 -10.50 -8.51
CA VAL A 765 23.15 -10.92 -9.89
C VAL A 765 22.68 -9.91 -10.91
N SER A 766 21.51 -9.28 -10.70
CA SER A 766 20.97 -8.29 -11.64
C SER A 766 20.13 -7.24 -10.92
N PHE A 767 20.20 -6.00 -11.40
CA PHE A 767 19.39 -4.89 -10.92
C PHE A 767 19.21 -3.83 -12.00
N ASP A 768 18.12 -3.07 -11.90
CA ASP A 768 17.86 -1.91 -12.75
C ASP A 768 18.52 -0.65 -12.15
N GLY A 769 19.41 -0.06 -12.92
CA GLY A 769 20.15 1.14 -12.57
C GLY A 769 19.26 2.38 -12.43
N GLU A 770 18.15 2.47 -13.17
CA GLU A 770 17.24 3.63 -13.14
C GLU A 770 16.47 3.61 -11.83
N LEU A 771 15.95 2.43 -11.44
CA LEU A 771 15.29 2.18 -10.17
C LEU A 771 16.20 2.54 -8.98
N THR A 772 17.49 2.19 -9.09
CA THR A 772 18.52 2.41 -8.06
C THR A 772 19.22 3.77 -8.16
N LYS A 773 18.88 4.59 -9.15
CA LYS A 773 19.46 5.92 -9.43
C LYS A 773 20.97 5.92 -9.72
N ILE A 774 21.51 4.80 -10.20
CA ILE A 774 22.94 4.67 -10.56
C ILE A 774 23.17 5.09 -12.03
N SER A 775 22.35 4.61 -12.96
CA SER A 775 22.44 4.87 -14.41
C SER A 775 21.18 4.34 -15.11
N ASN A 776 20.85 4.74 -16.33
CA ASN A 776 19.70 4.11 -17.03
C ASN A 776 20.13 2.80 -17.70
N SER A 777 20.47 1.80 -16.88
CA SER A 777 21.02 0.52 -17.31
C SER A 777 20.26 -0.66 -16.69
N LEU A 778 20.14 -1.79 -17.37
CA LEU A 778 19.85 -3.08 -16.72
C LEU A 778 21.15 -3.87 -16.59
N PHE A 779 21.67 -4.03 -15.38
CA PHE A 779 22.91 -4.75 -15.16
C PHE A 779 22.67 -6.24 -14.87
N ILE A 780 23.57 -7.08 -15.37
CA ILE A 780 23.75 -8.47 -14.96
C ILE A 780 25.23 -8.74 -14.72
N ARG A 781 25.57 -9.53 -13.69
CA ARG A 781 26.94 -9.99 -13.48
C ARG A 781 27.45 -10.78 -14.69
N LYS A 782 28.66 -10.46 -15.15
CA LYS A 782 29.24 -11.04 -16.39
C LYS A 782 29.38 -12.55 -16.31
N ASP A 783 29.85 -13.08 -15.19
CA ASP A 783 30.07 -14.51 -15.01
C ASP A 783 28.77 -15.31 -15.08
N TYR A 784 27.71 -14.86 -14.39
CA TYR A 784 26.37 -15.43 -14.48
C TYR A 784 25.80 -15.36 -15.92
N LEU A 785 25.99 -14.24 -16.61
CA LEU A 785 25.57 -14.11 -18.01
C LEU A 785 26.34 -15.07 -18.93
N CYS A 786 27.66 -15.17 -18.78
CA CYS A 786 28.51 -16.04 -19.58
C CYS A 786 28.15 -17.52 -19.39
N ASP A 787 27.84 -17.95 -18.18
CA ASP A 787 27.40 -19.32 -17.90
C ASP A 787 26.07 -19.62 -18.59
N TYR A 788 25.09 -18.72 -18.51
CA TYR A 788 23.83 -18.85 -19.25
C TYR A 788 24.04 -18.93 -20.77
N LEU A 789 24.88 -18.06 -21.34
CA LEU A 789 25.18 -18.05 -22.77
C LEU A 789 25.84 -19.34 -23.24
N ARG A 790 26.81 -19.86 -22.48
CA ARG A 790 27.53 -21.10 -22.79
C ARG A 790 26.60 -22.30 -22.74
N ASP A 791 25.78 -22.42 -21.70
CA ASP A 791 24.88 -23.56 -21.50
C ASP A 791 23.78 -23.62 -22.56
N LYS A 792 23.25 -22.44 -22.95
CA LYS A 792 22.19 -22.34 -23.97
C LYS A 792 22.71 -22.23 -25.40
N LYS A 793 24.03 -22.16 -25.61
CA LYS A 793 24.67 -21.93 -26.92
C LYS A 793 24.16 -20.66 -27.60
N LEU A 794 24.11 -19.58 -26.84
CA LEU A 794 23.60 -18.28 -27.27
C LEU A 794 24.74 -17.26 -27.39
N LYS A 795 24.54 -16.28 -28.26
CA LYS A 795 25.29 -15.02 -28.28
C LYS A 795 24.38 -13.89 -27.84
N VAL A 796 24.96 -12.93 -27.11
CA VAL A 796 24.30 -11.65 -26.79
C VAL A 796 24.85 -10.55 -27.70
N PHE A 797 23.95 -9.77 -28.27
CA PHE A 797 24.27 -8.61 -29.09
C PHE A 797 23.36 -7.44 -28.75
N TRP A 798 23.78 -6.23 -29.12
CA TRP A 798 23.02 -5.01 -28.91
C TRP A 798 22.83 -4.27 -30.21
N ILE A 799 21.61 -3.78 -30.38
CA ILE A 799 21.31 -2.73 -31.34
C ILE A 799 21.53 -1.40 -30.65
N PHE A 800 22.37 -0.57 -31.26
CA PHE A 800 22.65 0.78 -30.84
C PHE A 800 21.94 1.78 -31.76
N MET A 801 21.34 2.80 -31.15
CA MET A 801 20.80 3.96 -31.84
C MET A 801 21.09 5.21 -31.03
N GLY A 802 21.35 6.33 -31.71
CA GLY A 802 21.57 7.61 -31.05
C GLY A 802 21.49 8.77 -32.01
N GLU A 803 21.34 9.97 -31.48
CA GLU A 803 21.29 11.19 -32.27
C GLU A 803 22.16 12.29 -31.65
N LYS A 804 22.65 13.18 -32.53
CA LYS A 804 23.13 14.51 -32.17
C LYS A 804 22.19 15.55 -32.74
N ILE A 805 21.70 16.43 -31.88
CA ILE A 805 20.69 17.43 -32.22
C ILE A 805 21.25 18.82 -31.90
N TYR A 806 21.07 19.76 -32.84
CA TYR A 806 21.31 21.18 -32.63
C TYR A 806 20.00 21.93 -32.89
N PHE A 807 19.43 22.58 -31.87
CA PHE A 807 18.16 23.29 -31.97
C PHE A 807 18.37 24.72 -32.50
N ASN A 808 17.57 25.13 -33.49
CA ASN A 808 17.66 26.46 -34.12
C ASN A 808 16.28 27.17 -34.09
N ASP A 809 16.23 28.46 -34.51
CA ASP A 809 15.03 29.34 -34.43
C ASP A 809 13.77 28.84 -35.18
N HIS A 810 13.84 27.73 -35.91
CA HIS A 810 12.73 27.20 -36.69
C HIS A 810 12.47 25.73 -36.31
N PRO A 811 11.21 25.34 -36.01
CA PRO A 811 10.87 23.96 -35.60
C PRO A 811 11.09 22.88 -36.67
N LEU A 812 11.64 23.22 -37.84
CA LEU A 812 11.73 22.33 -39.00
C LEU A 812 13.11 22.33 -39.69
N ASN A 813 14.20 22.87 -39.13
CA ASN A 813 15.47 22.88 -39.86
C ASN A 813 16.74 22.75 -39.00
N LEU A 814 17.11 21.48 -38.77
CA LEU A 814 18.41 20.84 -39.03
C LEU A 814 18.18 19.34 -38.80
N ASN A 815 18.42 18.48 -39.80
CA ASN A 815 18.29 17.04 -39.60
C ASN A 815 19.24 16.62 -38.47
N PRO A 816 18.77 15.87 -37.46
CA PRO A 816 19.65 15.30 -36.45
C PRO A 816 20.71 14.44 -37.14
N SER A 817 21.91 14.38 -36.56
CA SER A 817 22.86 13.35 -36.99
C SER A 817 22.40 12.04 -36.40
N GLU A 818 22.06 11.10 -37.26
CA GLU A 818 21.64 9.76 -36.91
C GLU A 818 22.83 8.82 -36.76
N TRP A 819 22.86 8.04 -35.68
CA TRP A 819 23.90 7.06 -35.40
C TRP A 819 23.26 5.71 -35.11
N SER A 820 23.81 4.66 -35.71
CA SER A 820 23.38 3.28 -35.50
C SER A 820 24.58 2.35 -35.44
N GLY A 821 24.46 1.24 -34.72
CA GLY A 821 25.55 0.30 -34.56
C GLY A 821 25.09 -1.07 -34.09
N LEU A 822 25.95 -2.05 -34.29
CA LEU A 822 25.79 -3.39 -33.76
C LEU A 822 26.97 -3.69 -32.83
N PHE A 823 26.66 -4.13 -31.62
CA PHE A 823 27.64 -4.54 -30.62
C PHE A 823 27.39 -5.98 -30.20
N TRP A 824 28.41 -6.70 -29.75
CA TRP A 824 28.25 -8.07 -29.24
C TRP A 824 29.32 -8.44 -28.24
N LEU A 825 29.01 -9.40 -27.37
CA LEU A 825 29.92 -9.88 -26.34
C LEU A 825 30.78 -11.01 -26.90
N GLU A 826 32.09 -10.84 -26.83
CA GLU A 826 33.06 -11.92 -26.90
C GLU A 826 33.61 -12.19 -25.49
N GLU A 827 34.30 -13.33 -25.30
CA GLU A 827 34.68 -13.87 -23.97
C GLU A 827 35.14 -12.80 -22.95
N ASP A 828 35.98 -11.85 -23.37
CA ASP A 828 36.54 -10.82 -22.48
C ASP A 828 36.19 -9.37 -22.80
N SER A 829 35.45 -9.10 -23.86
CA SER A 829 35.21 -7.73 -24.32
C SER A 829 33.96 -7.59 -25.16
N ILE A 830 33.43 -6.36 -25.21
CA ILE A 830 32.37 -6.00 -26.13
C ILE A 830 33.01 -5.46 -27.41
N GLN A 831 32.58 -6.02 -28.53
CA GLN A 831 33.01 -5.68 -29.88
C GLN A 831 31.92 -4.91 -30.61
N GLY A 832 32.29 -4.14 -31.62
CA GLY A 832 31.36 -3.34 -32.41
C GLY A 832 31.68 -1.85 -32.38
N CYS A 833 30.94 -1.07 -33.16
CA CYS A 833 31.08 0.38 -33.20
C CYS A 833 29.77 1.05 -33.64
N ALA A 834 29.58 2.30 -33.19
CA ALA A 834 28.53 3.18 -33.71
C ALA A 834 29.02 3.85 -35.00
N LYS A 835 28.15 3.90 -36.01
CA LYS A 835 28.40 4.54 -37.30
C LYS A 835 27.34 5.59 -37.56
N ILE A 836 27.78 6.74 -38.08
CA ILE A 836 26.88 7.74 -38.61
C ILE A 836 26.10 7.15 -39.80
N GLN A 837 24.80 7.42 -39.85
CA GLN A 837 23.94 7.07 -40.98
C GLN A 837 23.88 8.27 -41.93
N ASP A 838 23.84 8.01 -43.23
CA ASP A 838 24.03 9.04 -44.26
C ASP A 838 23.02 10.21 -44.11
N PHE A 839 23.56 11.42 -44.28
CA PHE A 839 22.92 12.73 -44.04
C PHE A 839 22.15 13.28 -45.24
#